data_AF-A0A409VJN2-F1
#
_entry.id   AF-A0A409VJN2-F1
#
_cell.length_a   1.000
_cell.length_b   1.000
_cell.length_c   1.000
_cell.angle_alpha   90.00
_cell.angle_beta   90.00
_cell.angle_gamma   90.00
#
_symmetry.space_group_name_H-M   'P 1'
#
loop_
_entity.id
_entity.type
_entity.pdbx_description
1 polymer ?
#
loop_
_entity_poly.entity_id
_entity_poly.type
_entity_poly.pdbx_seq_one_letter_code
_entity_poly.pdbx_strand_id
1 'polypeptide(L)'
;MLSRISRTVPKRSALSALPNVNRVRTFVQPSGADRASVVDVPSTYQEDNHFAPRPDMLGFKLEAPRREGSVESKTRPIYLDMQATTPVDPRVLDAMLPYLTDQYGNPHSRTHAYGWEAEKAVDDARKHIADLIGADPKDIVFTSGATESNNMAVKGVARFHKEKKNHIITTQTEHKCVLDSCRKLSEEGFEITYLPVQSNGVIRLSDLEAAIRPTTSLVSIMAVNNETGVIQPLKEIGEIVRKHRGVYFHTDAAQAVGKVHLDVNEMNIDLMSISGHKLYGPKGIGAAYVRRRPRVRLEPILSGGGQERGLRSGTVPAALVVGLGEAARIASKEMMRDQAHVKKLSDRLIQQINSQVEHVVRNGDPNGYPGCVNLSFSYVEGESLLMALKDIALSSGSACTSASLEPSYVLRALGAAEDMAHSSLRFGIGRFTTEAEVDFVVDHIVKTVTKLRDMSPLWEMINLKPTPLPLTTMSRRLYLGRLPSDARSEDVSKFFEGYGRIVDCRVMTGFGFVEFENAKVVHLRDGIHLLICYQDAEDAVHNFNGKPFMGVNIVVEFAKESRPRREPHEDRGNFGAPRSRRPPGIRLIVSGVSRDTSWQDLKDFGRDAGSVSFADIDRDVPGQGILEYLSREDADRAVRELDGRDLRGRPVRVTYDDSRAAADNYRRDDRRDDRRDDRYRDDRYDRYRRDRSRSPPRRGDYDDRRPPRSPPSRREVDDKRPAGYDDYRRGGYDDRKAPDYYDRRRDDQDRRRDDRRREEKEDRYDDRARHANGEGWSR
;
A
#
# COMPACT_ATOMS: atom_id res chain seq x y z
N MET A 1 18.03 68.01 -14.32
CA MET A 1 17.55 68.84 -15.46
C MET A 1 17.17 67.91 -16.60
N LEU A 2 16.01 68.13 -17.24
CA LEU A 2 15.58 67.44 -18.47
C LEU A 2 14.95 68.51 -19.37
N SER A 3 15.32 68.55 -20.65
CA SER A 3 14.73 69.54 -21.57
C SER A 3 14.80 69.16 -23.05
N ARG A 4 13.66 68.69 -23.57
CA ARG A 4 13.16 68.91 -24.95
C ARG A 4 13.95 68.12 -26.04
N ILE A 5 13.40 67.86 -27.23
CA ILE A 5 12.29 68.49 -27.96
C ILE A 5 11.09 67.53 -28.15
N SER A 6 9.90 68.12 -28.31
CA SER A 6 8.62 67.44 -28.55
C SER A 6 8.01 67.90 -29.88
N ARG A 7 7.20 67.05 -30.51
CA ARG A 7 6.13 67.44 -31.44
C ARG A 7 4.86 66.65 -31.13
N THR A 8 3.72 67.34 -31.16
CA THR A 8 2.40 66.80 -30.81
C THR A 8 1.43 66.90 -31.99
N VAL A 9 0.54 65.91 -32.10
CA VAL A 9 -0.64 65.92 -33.00
C VAL A 9 -1.80 65.24 -32.23
N PRO A 10 -3.03 65.80 -32.22
CA PRO A 10 -4.11 65.34 -31.33
C PRO A 10 -4.98 64.20 -31.90
N LYS A 11 -5.75 63.55 -31.02
CA LYS A 11 -6.78 62.54 -31.38
C LYS A 11 -8.18 63.16 -31.48
N ARG A 12 -8.93 62.77 -32.53
CA ARG A 12 -10.39 62.51 -32.51
C ARG A 12 -10.62 61.29 -33.43
N SER A 13 -11.25 60.15 -33.09
CA SER A 13 -12.37 59.78 -32.19
C SER A 13 -13.74 59.70 -32.88
N ALA A 14 -13.97 58.63 -33.65
CA ALA A 14 -15.30 58.09 -33.96
C ALA A 14 -15.16 56.60 -34.34
N LEU A 15 -15.61 55.68 -33.48
CA LEU A 15 -15.60 54.22 -33.73
C LEU A 15 -16.65 53.56 -32.83
N SER A 16 -17.78 53.13 -33.40
CA SER A 16 -18.84 52.45 -32.63
C SER A 16 -19.82 51.67 -33.53
N ALA A 17 -19.47 50.43 -33.85
CA ALA A 17 -20.42 49.38 -34.20
C ALA A 17 -19.81 48.01 -33.84
N LEU A 18 -20.49 47.28 -32.94
CA LEU A 18 -20.20 45.93 -32.47
C LEU A 18 -21.52 45.13 -32.59
N PRO A 19 -21.54 43.78 -32.62
CA PRO A 19 -20.61 42.88 -31.93
C PRO A 19 -19.93 41.81 -32.80
N ASN A 20 -18.89 41.20 -32.23
CA ASN A 20 -18.24 40.01 -32.78
C ASN A 20 -18.36 38.89 -31.75
N VAL A 21 -19.02 37.78 -32.09
CA VAL A 21 -19.41 36.70 -31.17
C VAL A 21 -18.86 35.36 -31.65
N ASN A 22 -18.24 34.63 -30.74
CA ASN A 22 -17.86 33.20 -30.81
C ASN A 22 -17.22 32.70 -32.12
N ARG A 23 -15.90 32.48 -32.09
CA ARG A 23 -15.26 31.41 -32.88
C ARG A 23 -14.60 30.38 -31.96
N VAL A 24 -15.15 29.17 -32.00
CA VAL A 24 -14.54 27.96 -31.44
C VAL A 24 -13.21 27.71 -32.17
N ARG A 25 -12.17 27.25 -31.47
CA ARG A 25 -10.93 26.79 -32.10
C ARG A 25 -11.18 25.44 -32.77
N THR A 26 -11.33 25.43 -34.09
CA THR A 26 -11.25 24.23 -34.91
C THR A 26 -9.83 23.67 -34.95
N PHE A 27 -9.70 22.40 -35.35
CA PHE A 27 -8.42 21.71 -35.52
C PHE A 27 -7.42 22.51 -36.37
N VAL A 28 -6.14 22.45 -35.98
CA VAL A 28 -5.03 23.01 -36.76
C VAL A 28 -4.79 22.09 -37.98
N GLN A 29 -4.76 22.66 -39.18
CA GLN A 29 -4.33 21.92 -40.38
C GLN A 29 -2.79 21.87 -40.45
N PRO A 30 -2.20 20.77 -40.95
CA PRO A 30 -0.75 20.65 -41.11
C PRO A 30 -0.20 21.68 -42.10
N SER A 31 0.99 22.20 -41.83
CA SER A 31 1.70 23.14 -42.70
C SER A 31 2.20 22.50 -43.99
N GLY A 32 2.11 23.24 -45.11
CA GLY A 32 2.49 22.77 -46.46
C GLY A 32 3.96 22.40 -46.66
N ALA A 33 4.22 21.58 -47.67
CA ALA A 33 5.45 20.80 -47.84
C ALA A 33 6.61 21.50 -48.59
N ASP A 34 6.74 22.83 -48.49
CA ASP A 34 7.68 23.62 -49.32
C ASP A 34 9.13 23.71 -48.79
N ARG A 35 9.54 22.87 -47.82
CA ARG A 35 10.90 22.90 -47.23
C ARG A 35 11.50 21.52 -46.91
N ALA A 36 11.58 20.64 -47.90
CA ALA A 36 12.47 19.47 -47.87
C ALA A 36 12.93 19.07 -49.28
N SER A 37 13.91 19.79 -49.84
CA SER A 37 14.52 19.42 -51.14
C SER A 37 15.50 18.25 -50.97
N VAL A 38 14.98 17.03 -51.07
CA VAL A 38 15.81 15.81 -51.15
C VAL A 38 16.41 15.71 -52.56
N VAL A 39 17.72 15.53 -52.64
CA VAL A 39 18.46 15.37 -53.90
C VAL A 39 18.74 13.89 -54.15
N ASP A 40 18.52 13.46 -55.40
CA ASP A 40 18.92 12.21 -56.04
C ASP A 40 18.58 10.88 -55.33
N VAL A 41 17.40 10.34 -55.65
CA VAL A 41 17.08 8.91 -55.51
C VAL A 41 17.42 8.20 -56.85
N PRO A 42 18.11 7.04 -56.86
CA PRO A 42 18.43 6.32 -58.10
C PRO A 42 17.19 5.94 -58.93
N SER A 43 17.31 6.04 -60.26
CA SER A 43 16.20 5.85 -61.21
C SER A 43 15.58 4.45 -61.25
N THR A 44 16.19 3.45 -60.59
CA THR A 44 15.66 2.09 -60.47
C THR A 44 14.40 1.97 -59.59
N TYR A 45 13.94 3.06 -58.96
CA TYR A 45 12.80 3.07 -58.05
C TYR A 45 11.61 3.93 -58.54
N GLN A 46 11.55 4.29 -59.82
CA GLN A 46 10.54 5.23 -60.34
C GLN A 46 9.29 4.60 -61.00
N GLU A 47 9.26 3.28 -61.26
CA GLU A 47 8.16 2.67 -62.07
C GLU A 47 7.07 1.93 -61.26
N ASP A 48 7.33 1.50 -60.01
CA ASP A 48 6.34 0.81 -59.17
C ASP A 48 5.40 1.77 -58.42
N ASN A 49 4.44 2.34 -59.16
CA ASN A 49 3.31 3.07 -58.59
C ASN A 49 2.36 2.13 -57.82
N HIS A 50 2.63 1.89 -56.52
CA HIS A 50 1.66 1.87 -55.40
C HIS A 50 2.20 1.13 -54.16
N PHE A 51 3.05 1.76 -53.34
CA PHE A 51 3.27 1.30 -51.96
C PHE A 51 2.19 1.82 -51.00
N ALA A 52 0.94 1.40 -51.21
CA ALA A 52 -0.12 1.61 -50.22
C ALA A 52 0.12 0.63 -49.03
N PRO A 53 0.26 1.11 -47.78
CA PRO A 53 0.50 0.23 -46.65
C PRO A 53 -0.72 -0.66 -46.41
N ARG A 54 -0.55 -1.96 -46.67
CA ARG A 54 -1.57 -2.98 -46.41
C ARG A 54 -1.76 -3.15 -44.88
N PRO A 55 -2.95 -3.55 -44.41
CA PRO A 55 -3.25 -3.66 -42.97
C PRO A 55 -2.42 -4.69 -42.19
N ASP A 56 -1.64 -5.52 -42.87
CA ASP A 56 -0.72 -6.54 -42.33
C ASP A 56 0.74 -6.07 -42.22
N MET A 57 1.13 -4.96 -42.88
CA MET A 57 2.52 -4.49 -42.88
C MET A 57 2.93 -3.68 -41.63
N LEU A 58 1.98 -3.33 -40.77
CA LEU A 58 2.26 -3.00 -39.37
C LEU A 58 1.95 -4.24 -38.53
N GLY A 59 2.98 -4.81 -37.88
CA GLY A 59 2.88 -6.04 -37.07
C GLY A 59 2.00 -5.97 -35.81
N PHE A 60 1.19 -4.91 -35.68
CA PHE A 60 0.18 -4.75 -34.64
C PHE A 60 -1.17 -5.21 -35.19
N LYS A 61 -1.53 -6.47 -34.93
CA LYS A 61 -2.93 -6.91 -35.02
C LYS A 61 -3.77 -5.98 -34.14
N LEU A 62 -4.55 -5.09 -34.75
CA LEU A 62 -5.46 -4.19 -34.05
C LEU A 62 -6.76 -4.91 -33.65
N GLU A 63 -6.60 -6.10 -33.06
CA GLU A 63 -7.61 -6.79 -32.28
C GLU A 63 -7.79 -6.02 -30.96
N ALA A 64 -8.40 -4.84 -31.06
CA ALA A 64 -8.99 -4.17 -29.91
C ALA A 64 -9.90 -5.21 -29.21
N PRO A 65 -9.66 -5.55 -27.93
CA PRO A 65 -10.24 -6.74 -27.34
C PRO A 65 -11.75 -6.60 -27.28
N ARG A 66 -12.43 -7.33 -28.17
CA ARG A 66 -13.87 -7.56 -28.07
C ARG A 66 -14.08 -8.25 -26.73
N ARG A 67 -14.68 -7.53 -25.78
CA ARG A 67 -15.15 -8.08 -24.51
C ARG A 67 -16.39 -8.93 -24.80
N GLU A 68 -16.15 -10.15 -25.24
CA GLU A 68 -17.19 -11.14 -25.45
C GLU A 68 -17.75 -11.56 -24.08
N GLY A 69 -19.06 -11.41 -23.90
CA GLY A 69 -19.77 -11.67 -22.64
C GLY A 69 -20.07 -10.42 -21.80
N SER A 70 -21.36 -10.22 -21.50
CA SER A 70 -21.93 -9.16 -20.64
C SER A 70 -21.68 -7.71 -21.11
N VAL A 71 -22.56 -7.21 -21.98
CA VAL A 71 -22.89 -5.76 -22.03
C VAL A 71 -24.18 -5.51 -21.22
N GLU A 72 -24.21 -6.03 -20.00
CA GLU A 72 -24.82 -5.26 -18.92
C GLU A 72 -23.87 -4.10 -18.65
N SER A 73 -24.40 -2.88 -18.48
CA SER A 73 -23.59 -1.66 -18.49
C SER A 73 -22.73 -1.51 -17.23
N LYS A 74 -21.57 -2.17 -17.21
CA LYS A 74 -20.48 -1.91 -16.26
C LYS A 74 -19.86 -0.55 -16.56
N THR A 75 -20.57 0.50 -16.15
CA THR A 75 -20.08 1.87 -16.04
C THR A 75 -18.76 1.88 -15.27
N ARG A 76 -17.80 2.69 -15.72
CA ARG A 76 -16.53 2.85 -15.01
C ARG A 76 -16.80 3.55 -13.67
N PRO A 77 -16.14 3.15 -12.56
CA PRO A 77 -16.33 3.81 -11.28
C PRO A 77 -15.85 5.26 -11.33
N ILE A 78 -16.49 6.13 -10.56
CA ILE A 78 -16.12 7.55 -10.43
C ILE A 78 -14.73 7.65 -9.80
N TYR A 79 -13.84 8.48 -10.34
CA TYR A 79 -12.44 8.53 -9.90
C TYR A 79 -12.17 9.66 -8.91
N LEU A 80 -12.12 9.32 -7.61
CA LEU A 80 -11.80 10.22 -6.50
C LEU A 80 -10.53 9.77 -5.75
N ASP A 81 -9.49 9.37 -6.47
CA ASP A 81 -8.19 8.99 -5.89
C ASP A 81 -7.01 9.75 -6.53
N MET A 82 -7.22 11.03 -6.86
CA MET A 82 -6.23 11.87 -7.55
C MET A 82 -4.87 11.98 -6.84
N GLN A 83 -4.80 11.77 -5.51
CA GLN A 83 -3.53 11.73 -4.77
C GLN A 83 -2.70 10.46 -5.03
N ALA A 84 -3.30 9.34 -5.42
CA ALA A 84 -2.56 8.17 -5.88
C ALA A 84 -2.01 8.40 -7.29
N THR A 85 -2.85 8.87 -8.21
CA THR A 85 -2.42 9.40 -9.51
C THR A 85 -3.47 10.27 -10.16
N THR A 86 -3.05 11.28 -10.91
CA THR A 86 -3.92 11.96 -11.87
C THR A 86 -3.97 11.18 -13.21
N PRO A 87 -5.03 11.35 -14.02
CA PRO A 87 -4.97 11.08 -15.47
C PRO A 87 -3.98 12.05 -16.15
N VAL A 88 -3.49 11.71 -17.34
CA VAL A 88 -2.68 12.64 -18.15
C VAL A 88 -3.63 13.64 -18.83
N ASP A 89 -3.30 14.93 -18.79
CA ASP A 89 -4.09 15.96 -19.50
C ASP A 89 -3.96 15.75 -21.02
N PRO A 90 -5.05 15.85 -21.82
CA PRO A 90 -4.98 15.66 -23.27
C PRO A 90 -3.94 16.54 -23.96
N ARG A 91 -3.69 17.77 -23.46
CA ARG A 91 -2.69 18.71 -23.98
C ARG A 91 -1.26 18.25 -23.69
N VAL A 92 -1.07 17.57 -22.55
CA VAL A 92 0.21 16.94 -22.21
C VAL A 92 0.48 15.77 -23.14
N LEU A 93 -0.52 14.91 -23.37
CA LEU A 93 -0.37 13.79 -24.30
C LEU A 93 -0.04 14.26 -25.73
N ASP A 94 -0.74 15.28 -26.22
CA ASP A 94 -0.50 15.93 -27.52
C ASP A 94 0.97 16.41 -27.65
N ALA A 95 1.49 17.11 -26.63
CA ALA A 95 2.88 17.55 -26.59
C ALA A 95 3.91 16.40 -26.50
N MET A 96 3.53 15.23 -25.95
CA MET A 96 4.42 14.07 -25.84
C MET A 96 4.55 13.28 -27.14
N LEU A 97 3.49 13.21 -27.95
CA LEU A 97 3.41 12.31 -29.12
C LEU A 97 4.54 12.47 -30.14
N PRO A 98 4.96 13.69 -30.57
CA PRO A 98 6.03 13.85 -31.55
C PRO A 98 7.35 13.21 -31.14
N TYR A 99 7.66 13.18 -29.84
CA TYR A 99 8.89 12.60 -29.28
C TYR A 99 8.82 11.08 -29.09
N LEU A 100 7.69 10.46 -29.47
CA LEU A 100 7.50 9.01 -29.52
C LEU A 100 7.48 8.48 -30.96
N THR A 101 7.27 9.34 -31.96
CA THR A 101 7.16 8.96 -33.39
C THR A 101 8.33 9.47 -34.23
N ASP A 102 8.55 10.79 -34.26
CA ASP A 102 9.39 11.45 -35.29
C ASP A 102 10.63 12.12 -34.67
N GLN A 103 10.46 12.72 -33.49
CA GLN A 103 11.52 13.41 -32.72
C GLN A 103 12.08 12.49 -31.61
N TYR A 104 12.28 11.21 -31.94
CA TYR A 104 12.73 10.13 -31.04
C TYR A 104 14.21 10.21 -30.63
N GLY A 105 14.88 11.33 -30.89
CA GLY A 105 16.32 11.49 -30.69
C GLY A 105 16.77 11.41 -29.23
N ASN A 106 17.99 10.92 -29.02
CA ASN A 106 18.62 10.96 -27.70
C ASN A 106 19.15 12.39 -27.42
N PRO A 107 18.69 13.09 -26.37
CA PRO A 107 19.14 14.46 -26.06
C PRO A 107 20.63 14.57 -25.70
N HIS A 108 21.34 13.44 -25.52
CA HIS A 108 22.79 13.41 -25.31
C HIS A 108 23.60 13.31 -26.63
N SER A 109 22.95 13.13 -27.78
CA SER A 109 23.59 12.99 -29.10
C SER A 109 23.93 14.35 -29.74
N ARG A 110 25.09 14.91 -29.40
CA ARG A 110 25.51 16.25 -29.85
C ARG A 110 25.89 16.40 -31.32
N THR A 111 25.86 15.34 -32.13
CA THR A 111 26.42 15.32 -33.49
C THR A 111 25.39 15.45 -34.62
N HIS A 112 24.09 15.40 -34.34
CA HIS A 112 23.04 15.36 -35.37
C HIS A 112 21.72 16.00 -34.94
N ALA A 113 20.92 16.46 -35.91
CA ALA A 113 19.67 17.22 -35.70
C ALA A 113 18.72 16.60 -34.66
N TYR A 114 18.39 15.31 -34.77
CA TYR A 114 17.51 14.60 -33.81
C TYR A 114 17.94 14.77 -32.34
N GLY A 115 19.24 14.87 -32.06
CA GLY A 115 19.75 15.06 -30.71
C GLY A 115 19.60 16.50 -30.22
N TRP A 116 19.88 17.48 -31.09
CA TRP A 116 19.69 18.91 -30.81
C TRP A 116 18.20 19.27 -30.60
N GLU A 117 17.30 18.64 -31.36
CA GLU A 117 15.84 18.79 -31.21
C GLU A 117 15.37 18.26 -29.86
N ALA A 118 15.82 17.06 -29.48
CA ALA A 118 15.52 16.47 -28.17
C ALA A 118 16.17 17.24 -27.00
N GLU A 119 17.41 17.71 -27.14
CA GLU A 119 18.12 18.53 -26.13
C GLU A 119 17.37 19.85 -25.89
N LYS A 120 16.94 20.54 -26.96
CA LYS A 120 16.12 21.75 -26.87
C LYS A 120 14.78 21.47 -26.17
N ALA A 121 14.06 20.42 -26.57
CA ALA A 121 12.77 20.08 -25.97
C ALA A 121 12.88 19.74 -24.46
N VAL A 122 13.98 19.08 -24.07
CA VAL A 122 14.32 18.82 -22.67
C VAL A 122 14.57 20.12 -21.89
N ASP A 123 15.28 21.10 -22.46
CA ASP A 123 15.56 22.37 -21.79
C ASP A 123 14.37 23.35 -21.77
N ASP A 124 13.53 23.39 -22.81
CA ASP A 124 12.25 24.10 -22.79
C ASP A 124 11.31 23.53 -21.70
N ALA A 125 11.26 22.20 -21.56
CA ALA A 125 10.53 21.54 -20.47
C ALA A 125 11.14 21.80 -19.08
N ARG A 126 12.47 21.77 -18.97
CA ARG A 126 13.22 22.09 -17.74
C ARG A 126 12.92 23.53 -17.28
N LYS A 127 12.80 24.46 -18.23
CA LYS A 127 12.38 25.84 -17.95
C LYS A 127 10.96 25.92 -17.41
N HIS A 128 9.98 25.27 -18.04
CA HIS A 128 8.59 25.31 -17.56
C HIS A 128 8.41 24.79 -16.12
N ILE A 129 9.24 23.84 -15.70
CA ILE A 129 9.27 23.34 -14.31
C ILE A 129 9.89 24.37 -13.36
N ALA A 130 10.96 25.04 -13.78
CA ALA A 130 11.65 26.05 -12.98
C ALA A 130 10.82 27.34 -12.81
N ASP A 131 10.21 27.82 -13.89
CA ASP A 131 9.30 28.96 -13.92
C ASP A 131 8.08 28.75 -12.99
N LEU A 132 7.63 27.50 -12.78
CA LEU A 132 6.52 27.16 -11.87
C LEU A 132 6.88 27.24 -10.38
N ILE A 133 8.17 27.18 -10.01
CA ILE A 133 8.64 27.15 -8.60
C ILE A 133 9.63 28.27 -8.24
N GLY A 134 9.83 29.26 -9.12
CA GLY A 134 10.77 30.37 -8.90
C GLY A 134 12.26 29.99 -9.02
N ALA A 135 12.61 28.89 -9.70
CA ALA A 135 13.98 28.42 -9.83
C ALA A 135 14.69 28.90 -11.12
N ASP A 136 16.03 28.84 -11.16
CA ASP A 136 16.77 28.83 -12.43
C ASP A 136 16.55 27.44 -13.09
N PRO A 137 16.31 27.33 -14.41
CA PRO A 137 16.24 26.04 -15.12
C PRO A 137 17.43 25.13 -14.81
N LYS A 138 18.59 25.69 -14.52
CA LYS A 138 19.81 24.97 -14.17
C LYS A 138 19.79 24.37 -12.75
N ASP A 139 18.83 24.68 -11.90
CA ASP A 139 18.71 24.06 -10.57
C ASP A 139 17.79 22.82 -10.61
N ILE A 140 17.17 22.52 -11.76
CA ILE A 140 16.32 21.33 -11.98
C ILE A 140 17.13 20.14 -12.51
N VAL A 141 16.94 18.98 -11.87
CA VAL A 141 17.46 17.64 -12.23
C VAL A 141 16.28 16.71 -12.53
N PHE A 142 16.32 15.95 -13.62
CA PHE A 142 15.29 14.97 -13.96
C PHE A 142 15.50 13.60 -13.27
N THR A 143 14.41 12.99 -12.84
CA THR A 143 14.35 11.68 -12.14
C THR A 143 13.17 10.85 -12.67
N SER A 144 13.06 9.57 -12.29
CA SER A 144 11.88 8.74 -12.64
C SER A 144 10.61 9.06 -11.83
N GLY A 145 10.68 9.97 -10.85
CA GLY A 145 9.56 10.32 -9.98
C GLY A 145 10.03 10.83 -8.61
N ALA A 146 9.11 11.39 -7.82
CA ALA A 146 9.43 11.90 -6.48
C ALA A 146 10.02 10.83 -5.54
N THR A 147 9.72 9.54 -5.72
CA THR A 147 10.39 8.45 -5.00
C THR A 147 11.91 8.45 -5.21
N GLU A 148 12.37 8.64 -6.45
CA GLU A 148 13.79 8.75 -6.77
C GLU A 148 14.36 10.09 -6.27
N SER A 149 13.64 11.20 -6.46
CA SER A 149 14.05 12.53 -5.98
C SER A 149 14.24 12.57 -4.46
N ASN A 150 13.29 12.02 -3.69
CA ASN A 150 13.36 11.92 -2.23
C ASN A 150 14.54 11.04 -1.78
N ASN A 151 14.77 9.90 -2.46
CA ASN A 151 15.93 9.05 -2.17
C ASN A 151 17.26 9.79 -2.45
N MET A 152 17.35 10.49 -3.59
CA MET A 152 18.53 11.26 -3.99
C MET A 152 18.80 12.44 -3.04
N ALA A 153 17.76 13.16 -2.63
CA ALA A 153 17.88 14.27 -1.67
C ALA A 153 18.30 13.77 -0.29
N VAL A 154 17.55 12.82 0.29
CA VAL A 154 17.75 12.36 1.67
C VAL A 154 19.07 11.60 1.82
N LYS A 155 19.33 10.59 0.97
CA LYS A 155 20.56 9.78 1.06
C LYS A 155 21.78 10.53 0.52
N GLY A 156 21.61 11.29 -0.56
CA GLY A 156 22.72 12.02 -1.18
C GLY A 156 23.27 13.12 -0.27
N VAL A 157 22.42 13.95 0.35
CA VAL A 157 22.89 15.00 1.27
C VAL A 157 23.49 14.40 2.54
N ALA A 158 22.83 13.38 3.11
CA ALA A 158 23.30 12.70 4.32
C ALA A 158 24.70 12.10 4.13
N ARG A 159 24.90 11.28 3.09
CA ARG A 159 26.19 10.61 2.86
C ARG A 159 27.30 11.59 2.46
N PHE A 160 27.01 12.59 1.61
CA PHE A 160 28.00 13.61 1.25
C PHE A 160 28.53 14.40 2.46
N HIS A 161 27.73 14.55 3.52
CA HIS A 161 28.12 15.27 4.73
C HIS A 161 28.48 14.38 5.94
N LYS A 162 28.51 13.05 5.76
CA LYS A 162 28.65 12.05 6.84
C LYS A 162 29.84 12.26 7.78
N GLU A 163 30.99 12.67 7.23
CA GLU A 163 32.22 12.96 8.01
C GLU A 163 32.04 14.01 9.12
N LYS A 164 31.03 14.89 8.99
CA LYS A 164 30.87 16.09 9.84
C LYS A 164 29.49 16.20 10.48
N LYS A 165 28.48 15.56 9.88
CA LYS A 165 27.06 15.70 10.25
C LYS A 165 26.34 14.36 10.04
N ASN A 166 26.03 13.69 11.14
CA ASN A 166 25.39 12.37 11.20
C ASN A 166 23.89 12.41 11.60
N HIS A 167 23.31 13.59 11.85
CA HIS A 167 21.91 13.73 12.30
C HIS A 167 20.98 14.23 11.18
N ILE A 168 19.75 13.73 11.15
CA ILE A 168 18.68 14.09 10.19
C ILE A 168 17.37 14.28 10.96
N ILE A 169 16.60 15.30 10.59
CA ILE A 169 15.27 15.58 11.16
C ILE A 169 14.21 15.39 10.08
N THR A 170 13.12 14.71 10.41
CA THR A 170 11.97 14.52 9.53
C THR A 170 10.68 14.39 10.33
N THR A 171 9.51 14.25 9.69
CA THR A 171 8.22 14.09 10.39
C THR A 171 7.78 12.62 10.45
N GLN A 172 6.90 12.29 11.40
CA GLN A 172 6.24 10.98 11.44
C GLN A 172 5.20 10.80 10.30
N THR A 173 4.80 11.88 9.63
CA THR A 173 3.74 11.88 8.61
C THR A 173 4.27 11.98 7.17
N GLU A 174 5.58 11.96 6.95
CA GLU A 174 6.18 11.91 5.61
C GLU A 174 5.71 10.70 4.80
N HIS A 175 5.75 10.81 3.47
CA HIS A 175 5.54 9.67 2.59
C HIS A 175 6.59 8.56 2.81
N LYS A 176 6.18 7.29 2.77
CA LYS A 176 7.03 6.09 3.02
C LYS A 176 8.44 6.17 2.41
N CYS A 177 8.62 6.67 1.18
CA CYS A 177 9.96 6.72 0.57
C CYS A 177 10.97 7.66 1.28
N VAL A 178 10.51 8.63 2.07
CA VAL A 178 11.35 9.42 2.99
C VAL A 178 11.62 8.62 4.26
N LEU A 179 10.58 8.08 4.91
CA LEU A 179 10.68 7.29 6.14
C LEU A 179 11.59 6.06 5.98
N ASP A 180 11.44 5.30 4.89
CA ASP A 180 12.25 4.13 4.56
C ASP A 180 13.68 4.52 4.15
N SER A 181 13.87 5.73 3.59
CA SER A 181 15.21 6.28 3.34
C SER A 181 15.92 6.63 4.65
N CYS A 182 15.21 7.25 5.59
CA CYS A 182 15.71 7.55 6.92
C CYS A 182 15.96 6.27 7.75
N ARG A 183 15.08 5.26 7.68
CA ARG A 183 15.32 3.94 8.30
C ARG A 183 16.60 3.32 7.76
N LYS A 184 16.81 3.34 6.43
CA LYS A 184 18.03 2.76 5.85
C LYS A 184 19.29 3.55 6.21
N LEU A 185 19.20 4.88 6.38
CA LEU A 185 20.31 5.69 6.89
C LEU A 185 20.59 5.42 8.39
N SER A 186 19.58 5.08 9.19
CA SER A 186 19.77 4.62 10.57
C SER A 186 20.62 3.35 10.63
N GLU A 187 20.37 2.38 9.74
CA GLU A 187 21.23 1.19 9.56
C GLU A 187 22.66 1.54 9.09
N GLU A 188 22.83 2.66 8.38
CA GLU A 188 24.14 3.19 7.98
C GLU A 188 24.82 4.04 9.09
N GLY A 189 24.24 4.14 10.29
CA GLY A 189 24.80 4.84 11.45
C GLY A 189 24.45 6.34 11.55
N PHE A 190 23.36 6.79 10.92
CA PHE A 190 22.83 8.14 11.10
C PHE A 190 21.80 8.21 12.25
N GLU A 191 21.84 9.29 13.03
CA GLU A 191 20.79 9.61 14.00
C GLU A 191 19.58 10.22 13.26
N ILE A 192 18.37 9.68 13.45
CA ILE A 192 17.14 10.25 12.87
C ILE A 192 16.20 10.71 13.99
N THR A 193 15.81 11.99 13.97
CA THR A 193 14.70 12.51 14.77
C THR A 193 13.42 12.54 13.93
N TYR A 194 12.41 11.75 14.32
CA TYR A 194 11.06 11.76 13.73
C TYR A 194 10.14 12.64 14.58
N LEU A 195 9.97 13.91 14.18
CA LEU A 195 9.14 14.89 14.86
C LEU A 195 7.66 14.43 14.89
N PRO A 196 7.00 14.49 16.06
CA PRO A 196 5.56 14.34 16.15
C PRO A 196 4.84 15.54 15.50
N VAL A 197 3.61 15.32 15.08
CA VAL A 197 2.70 16.39 14.62
C VAL A 197 1.69 16.75 15.71
N GLN A 198 1.00 17.87 15.51
CA GLN A 198 -0.23 18.18 16.24
C GLN A 198 -1.40 17.35 15.67
N SER A 199 -2.56 17.33 16.35
CA SER A 199 -3.74 16.58 15.89
C SER A 199 -4.35 17.09 14.57
N ASN A 200 -4.06 18.34 14.16
CA ASN A 200 -4.35 18.85 12.82
C ASN A 200 -3.28 18.47 11.76
N GLY A 201 -2.23 17.74 12.14
CA GLY A 201 -1.14 17.29 11.27
C GLY A 201 -0.01 18.31 11.03
N VAL A 202 -0.12 19.52 11.57
CA VAL A 202 0.91 20.56 11.44
C VAL A 202 2.00 20.34 12.50
N ILE A 203 3.28 20.47 12.12
CA ILE A 203 4.38 20.37 13.09
C ILE A 203 4.34 21.51 14.12
N ARG A 204 5.01 21.33 15.27
CA ARG A 204 5.35 22.47 16.14
C ARG A 204 6.73 23.01 15.75
N LEU A 205 6.81 24.31 15.46
CA LEU A 205 8.06 24.97 15.08
C LEU A 205 9.08 25.01 16.23
N SER A 206 8.61 25.06 17.49
CA SER A 206 9.43 24.92 18.70
C SER A 206 10.20 23.59 18.72
N ASP A 207 9.52 22.50 18.38
CA ASP A 207 10.06 21.14 18.46
C ASP A 207 11.08 20.91 17.33
N LEU A 208 10.85 21.53 16.17
CA LEU A 208 11.84 21.60 15.09
C LEU A 208 13.09 22.38 15.51
N GLU A 209 12.95 23.59 16.02
CA GLU A 209 14.09 24.44 16.39
C GLU A 209 14.91 23.80 17.54
N ALA A 210 14.24 23.19 18.53
CA ALA A 210 14.89 22.44 19.61
C ALA A 210 15.58 21.15 19.14
N ALA A 211 15.14 20.54 18.02
CA ALA A 211 15.76 19.34 17.46
C ALA A 211 17.04 19.62 16.66
N ILE A 212 17.30 20.87 16.22
CA ILE A 212 18.45 21.19 15.35
C ILE A 212 19.77 21.23 16.14
N ARG A 213 20.47 20.09 16.11
CA ARG A 213 21.83 19.89 16.65
C ARG A 213 22.91 20.41 15.67
N PRO A 214 24.14 20.76 16.13
CA PRO A 214 25.26 21.07 15.23
C PRO A 214 25.58 19.98 14.21
N THR A 215 25.38 18.71 14.60
CA THR A 215 25.54 17.50 13.78
C THR A 215 24.44 17.29 12.72
N THR A 216 23.40 18.13 12.68
CA THR A 216 22.30 17.99 11.71
C THR A 216 22.77 18.33 10.30
N SER A 217 22.55 17.43 9.35
CA SER A 217 22.82 17.64 7.91
C SER A 217 21.58 18.13 7.17
N LEU A 218 20.41 17.57 7.47
CA LEU A 218 19.20 17.71 6.68
C LEU A 218 17.96 17.80 7.57
N VAL A 219 17.06 18.71 7.20
CA VAL A 219 15.65 18.72 7.61
C VAL A 219 14.82 18.33 6.39
N SER A 220 14.01 17.27 6.49
CA SER A 220 13.13 16.80 5.42
C SER A 220 11.67 16.83 5.88
N ILE A 221 10.90 17.79 5.37
CA ILE A 221 9.49 17.99 5.75
C ILE A 221 8.64 18.24 4.50
N MET A 222 7.64 17.39 4.25
CA MET A 222 6.80 17.47 3.06
C MET A 222 5.89 18.71 3.02
N ALA A 223 5.64 19.23 1.82
CA ALA A 223 4.88 20.45 1.59
C ALA A 223 3.36 20.26 1.80
N VAL A 224 2.82 19.15 1.27
CA VAL A 224 1.40 18.79 1.36
C VAL A 224 1.29 17.29 1.61
N ASN A 225 0.66 16.90 2.72
CA ASN A 225 0.51 15.49 3.07
C ASN A 225 -0.40 14.73 2.08
N ASN A 226 0.01 13.52 1.70
CA ASN A 226 -0.69 12.71 0.69
C ASN A 226 -1.89 11.89 1.20
N GLU A 227 -2.18 11.90 2.51
CA GLU A 227 -3.33 11.22 3.11
C GLU A 227 -4.34 12.21 3.67
N THR A 228 -3.90 13.30 4.29
CA THR A 228 -4.75 14.29 4.99
C THR A 228 -4.81 15.67 4.33
N GLY A 229 -4.00 15.93 3.30
CA GLY A 229 -3.99 17.22 2.59
C GLY A 229 -3.34 18.39 3.36
N VAL A 230 -2.87 18.17 4.59
CA VAL A 230 -2.27 19.21 5.45
C VAL A 230 -1.09 19.88 4.76
N ILE A 231 -1.09 21.21 4.75
CA ILE A 231 0.01 22.06 4.25
C ILE A 231 0.93 22.38 5.43
N GLN A 232 2.25 22.18 5.29
CA GLN A 232 3.22 22.58 6.32
C GLN A 232 3.70 24.03 6.10
N PRO A 233 4.07 24.76 7.18
CA PRO A 233 4.56 26.15 7.11
C PRO A 233 6.00 26.23 6.56
N LEU A 234 6.15 26.01 5.25
CA LEU A 234 7.45 25.86 4.58
C LEU A 234 8.35 27.09 4.72
N LYS A 235 7.78 28.29 4.76
CA LYS A 235 8.55 29.54 4.82
C LYS A 235 9.20 29.69 6.19
N GLU A 236 8.43 29.47 7.24
CA GLU A 236 8.83 29.50 8.63
C GLU A 236 9.84 28.38 8.95
N ILE A 237 9.62 27.18 8.41
CA ILE A 237 10.58 26.07 8.46
C ILE A 237 11.90 26.47 7.78
N GLY A 238 11.83 27.03 6.57
CA GLY A 238 13.00 27.48 5.83
C GLY A 238 13.76 28.59 6.55
N GLU A 239 13.07 29.57 7.12
CA GLU A 239 13.65 30.65 7.92
C GLU A 239 14.34 30.12 9.19
N ILE A 240 13.76 29.13 9.90
CA ILE A 240 14.40 28.45 11.03
C ILE A 240 15.66 27.72 10.57
N VAL A 241 15.56 26.82 9.59
CA VAL A 241 16.71 26.04 9.09
C VAL A 241 17.83 26.94 8.62
N ARG A 242 17.52 28.07 7.98
CA ARG A 242 18.50 29.05 7.46
C ARG A 242 19.35 29.72 8.54
N LYS A 243 18.90 29.74 9.81
CA LYS A 243 19.71 30.19 10.96
C LYS A 243 20.93 29.28 11.20
N HIS A 244 20.81 27.98 10.91
CA HIS A 244 21.79 26.96 11.27
C HIS A 244 22.75 26.63 10.12
N ARG A 245 24.04 26.94 10.29
CA ARG A 245 25.04 26.76 9.22
C ARG A 245 25.25 25.29 8.86
N GLY A 246 25.09 24.99 7.57
CA GLY A 246 25.31 23.65 7.01
C GLY A 246 24.22 22.65 7.37
N VAL A 247 23.03 23.11 7.75
CA VAL A 247 21.79 22.32 7.68
C VAL A 247 21.10 22.70 6.37
N TYR A 248 20.58 21.71 5.63
CA TYR A 248 19.82 21.95 4.40
C TYR A 248 18.34 21.66 4.60
N PHE A 249 17.48 22.36 3.85
CA PHE A 249 16.04 22.09 3.83
C PHE A 249 15.61 21.32 2.57
N HIS A 250 15.13 20.10 2.75
CA HIS A 250 14.41 19.31 1.73
C HIS A 250 12.90 19.33 1.99
N THR A 251 12.11 19.42 0.92
CA THR A 251 10.66 19.20 0.98
C THR A 251 10.16 18.29 -0.15
N ASP A 252 9.35 17.28 0.21
CA ASP A 252 8.56 16.56 -0.78
C ASP A 252 7.35 17.42 -1.20
N ALA A 253 7.41 17.94 -2.42
CA ALA A 253 6.36 18.77 -3.01
C ALA A 253 5.53 18.01 -4.05
N ALA A 254 5.61 16.68 -4.12
CA ALA A 254 4.90 15.87 -5.12
C ALA A 254 3.38 16.10 -5.13
N GLN A 255 2.76 16.36 -3.98
CA GLN A 255 1.35 16.76 -3.92
C GLN A 255 1.13 18.27 -4.06
N ALA A 256 2.14 19.10 -3.73
CA ALA A 256 2.01 20.55 -3.65
C ALA A 256 2.19 21.28 -5.00
N VAL A 257 3.16 20.87 -5.82
CA VAL A 257 3.49 21.53 -7.09
C VAL A 257 2.26 21.64 -7.99
N GLY A 258 2.04 22.85 -8.50
CA GLY A 258 0.93 23.21 -9.40
C GLY A 258 -0.45 23.21 -8.77
N LYS A 259 -0.55 23.14 -7.43
CA LYS A 259 -1.82 23.13 -6.67
C LYS A 259 -1.84 24.15 -5.54
N VAL A 260 -0.69 24.37 -4.91
CA VAL A 260 -0.42 25.52 -4.04
C VAL A 260 0.76 26.31 -4.62
N HIS A 261 0.81 27.61 -4.32
CA HIS A 261 1.96 28.43 -4.71
C HIS A 261 3.21 28.00 -3.94
N LEU A 262 4.33 27.90 -4.66
CA LEU A 262 5.65 27.56 -4.14
C LEU A 262 6.68 28.46 -4.81
N ASP A 263 7.51 29.15 -4.03
CA ASP A 263 8.72 29.80 -4.51
C ASP A 263 9.90 29.30 -3.68
N VAL A 264 10.88 28.67 -4.34
CA VAL A 264 12.02 28.06 -3.65
C VAL A 264 12.87 29.08 -2.89
N ASN A 265 12.93 30.34 -3.35
CA ASN A 265 13.75 31.39 -2.75
C ASN A 265 13.04 32.09 -1.59
N GLU A 266 11.75 32.40 -1.71
CA GLU A 266 10.97 32.93 -0.57
C GLU A 266 10.93 31.92 0.58
N MET A 267 10.72 30.64 0.27
CA MET A 267 10.63 29.58 1.27
C MET A 267 11.99 29.03 1.73
N ASN A 268 13.11 29.64 1.28
CA ASN A 268 14.49 29.23 1.62
C ASN A 268 14.82 27.73 1.38
N ILE A 269 14.07 27.05 0.49
CA ILE A 269 14.21 25.62 0.20
C ILE A 269 15.55 25.34 -0.47
N ASP A 270 16.26 24.30 -0.07
CA ASP A 270 17.54 23.89 -0.69
C ASP A 270 17.36 22.70 -1.66
N LEU A 271 16.43 21.79 -1.37
CA LEU A 271 16.03 20.68 -2.24
C LEU A 271 14.50 20.51 -2.28
N MET A 272 13.92 20.20 -3.45
CA MET A 272 12.48 19.91 -3.57
C MET A 272 12.22 18.74 -4.52
N SER A 273 11.37 17.79 -4.11
CA SER A 273 10.96 16.64 -4.94
C SER A 273 9.64 16.87 -5.67
N ILE A 274 9.58 16.49 -6.95
CA ILE A 274 8.47 16.77 -7.89
C ILE A 274 8.08 15.48 -8.64
N SER A 275 6.78 15.27 -8.91
CA SER A 275 6.25 14.09 -9.61
C SER A 275 5.26 14.45 -10.72
N GLY A 276 5.44 13.91 -11.94
CA GLY A 276 4.59 14.23 -13.09
C GLY A 276 3.14 13.73 -12.96
N HIS A 277 2.96 12.48 -12.51
CA HIS A 277 1.64 11.86 -12.38
C HIS A 277 0.81 12.34 -11.19
N LYS A 278 1.24 13.41 -10.50
CA LYS A 278 0.46 14.18 -9.52
C LYS A 278 0.11 15.59 -10.06
N LEU A 279 0.44 15.88 -11.32
CA LEU A 279 0.35 17.20 -11.96
C LEU A 279 -0.42 17.13 -13.30
N TYR A 280 -1.15 16.03 -13.55
CA TYR A 280 -1.70 15.66 -14.86
C TYR A 280 -0.63 15.39 -15.94
N GLY A 281 0.62 15.15 -15.52
CA GLY A 281 1.71 14.64 -16.35
C GLY A 281 1.79 13.11 -16.41
N PRO A 282 2.73 12.56 -17.19
CA PRO A 282 2.91 11.11 -17.31
C PRO A 282 3.50 10.46 -16.05
N LYS A 283 3.38 9.13 -15.98
CA LYS A 283 4.01 8.27 -14.96
C LYS A 283 5.45 7.94 -15.38
N GLY A 284 6.31 7.61 -14.41
CA GLY A 284 7.73 7.29 -14.67
C GLY A 284 8.64 8.51 -14.91
N ILE A 285 8.17 9.71 -14.57
CA ILE A 285 8.99 10.94 -14.56
C ILE A 285 8.72 11.79 -13.32
N GLY A 286 9.77 12.44 -12.86
CA GLY A 286 9.76 13.49 -11.86
C GLY A 286 10.94 14.43 -12.05
N ALA A 287 11.11 15.31 -11.08
CA ALA A 287 12.27 16.17 -10.99
C ALA A 287 12.69 16.35 -9.53
N ALA A 288 13.91 16.83 -9.35
CA ALA A 288 14.41 17.38 -8.10
C ALA A 288 14.96 18.79 -8.39
N TYR A 289 14.52 19.78 -7.62
CA TYR A 289 15.26 21.04 -7.50
C TYR A 289 16.43 20.82 -6.54
N VAL A 290 17.62 21.31 -6.91
CA VAL A 290 18.85 21.25 -6.12
C VAL A 290 19.54 22.61 -6.20
N ARG A 291 19.41 23.41 -5.13
CA ARG A 291 19.86 24.80 -5.09
C ARG A 291 21.35 24.94 -5.40
N ARG A 292 21.68 25.79 -6.39
CA ARG A 292 23.08 26.06 -6.79
C ARG A 292 23.71 27.26 -6.08
N ARG A 293 22.92 28.14 -5.44
CA ARG A 293 23.40 29.30 -4.65
C ARG A 293 22.52 29.55 -3.40
N PRO A 294 23.06 29.41 -2.16
CA PRO A 294 24.29 28.68 -1.82
C PRO A 294 24.30 27.27 -2.40
N ARG A 295 25.50 26.72 -2.67
CA ARG A 295 25.63 25.45 -3.41
C ARG A 295 25.39 24.25 -2.49
N VAL A 296 24.26 23.59 -2.68
CA VAL A 296 24.01 22.23 -2.16
C VAL A 296 24.98 21.25 -2.82
N ARG A 297 25.37 20.21 -2.09
CA ARG A 297 26.08 19.04 -2.61
C ARG A 297 25.41 17.78 -2.08
N LEU A 298 25.37 16.74 -2.92
CA LEU A 298 24.78 15.45 -2.62
C LEU A 298 25.56 14.36 -3.36
N GLU A 299 25.62 13.17 -2.78
CA GLU A 299 26.18 11.98 -3.41
C GLU A 299 25.17 11.40 -4.43
N PRO A 300 25.58 11.14 -5.69
CA PRO A 300 24.69 10.56 -6.69
C PRO A 300 24.30 9.13 -6.34
N ILE A 301 23.00 8.82 -6.31
CA ILE A 301 22.50 7.46 -6.08
C ILE A 301 22.55 6.57 -7.35
N LEU A 302 22.84 7.14 -8.53
CA LEU A 302 22.92 6.45 -9.82
C LEU A 302 24.22 6.80 -10.55
N SER A 303 25.17 5.87 -10.53
CA SER A 303 26.43 5.93 -11.26
C SER A 303 26.25 5.77 -12.77
N GLY A 304 27.11 6.41 -13.56
CA GLY A 304 27.06 6.35 -15.03
C GLY A 304 27.74 7.55 -15.68
N GLY A 305 27.39 7.83 -16.94
CA GLY A 305 28.09 8.78 -17.83
C GLY A 305 27.92 10.28 -17.53
N GLY A 306 27.68 10.68 -16.28
CA GLY A 306 27.68 12.09 -15.87
C GLY A 306 26.46 12.91 -16.32
N GLN A 307 25.37 12.26 -16.76
CA GLN A 307 24.11 12.95 -17.10
C GLN A 307 23.54 13.71 -15.89
N GLU A 308 22.70 14.72 -16.17
CA GLU A 308 22.21 15.68 -15.16
C GLU A 308 23.34 16.23 -14.27
N ARG A 309 24.50 16.49 -14.90
CA ARG A 309 25.73 17.03 -14.31
C ARG A 309 26.33 16.15 -13.22
N GLY A 310 26.19 14.84 -13.38
CA GLY A 310 26.69 13.81 -12.48
C GLY A 310 25.79 13.54 -11.28
N LEU A 311 24.68 14.27 -11.10
CA LEU A 311 23.75 14.02 -9.98
C LEU A 311 22.82 12.84 -10.27
N ARG A 312 22.44 12.63 -11.54
CA ARG A 312 21.51 11.58 -11.96
C ARG A 312 21.90 11.04 -13.35
N SER A 313 22.66 9.95 -13.37
CA SER A 313 23.15 9.34 -14.61
C SER A 313 22.04 8.63 -15.42
N GLY A 314 22.32 8.39 -16.70
CA GLY A 314 21.44 7.68 -17.64
C GLY A 314 20.73 8.58 -18.65
N THR A 315 20.18 7.97 -19.70
CA THR A 315 19.46 8.68 -20.77
C THR A 315 18.26 9.45 -20.20
N VAL A 316 18.08 10.70 -20.66
CA VAL A 316 16.93 11.53 -20.28
C VAL A 316 15.77 11.21 -21.24
N PRO A 317 14.61 10.73 -20.76
CA PRO A 317 13.53 10.30 -21.63
C PRO A 317 12.74 11.51 -22.15
N ALA A 318 13.14 12.04 -23.31
CA ALA A 318 12.66 13.30 -23.88
C ALA A 318 11.12 13.43 -23.86
N ALA A 319 10.39 12.44 -24.38
CA ALA A 319 8.92 12.45 -24.38
C ALA A 319 8.30 12.60 -22.97
N LEU A 320 8.83 11.89 -21.96
CA LEU A 320 8.32 11.99 -20.59
C LEU A 320 8.67 13.34 -19.94
N VAL A 321 9.86 13.86 -20.24
CA VAL A 321 10.30 15.19 -19.79
C VAL A 321 9.44 16.30 -20.39
N VAL A 322 9.17 16.26 -21.69
CA VAL A 322 8.25 17.20 -22.36
C VAL A 322 6.86 17.11 -21.73
N GLY A 323 6.38 15.90 -21.43
CA GLY A 323 5.11 15.71 -20.73
C GLY A 323 5.08 16.35 -19.33
N LEU A 324 6.17 16.26 -18.57
CA LEU A 324 6.30 16.93 -17.27
C LEU A 324 6.38 18.46 -17.41
N GLY A 325 7.11 18.96 -18.41
CA GLY A 325 7.24 20.39 -18.69
C GLY A 325 5.93 21.04 -19.14
N GLU A 326 5.19 20.40 -20.05
CA GLU A 326 3.87 20.87 -20.48
C GLU A 326 2.85 20.81 -19.33
N ALA A 327 2.88 19.77 -18.48
CA ALA A 327 2.05 19.70 -17.28
C ALA A 327 2.33 20.88 -16.32
N ALA A 328 3.61 21.23 -16.10
CA ALA A 328 4.00 22.40 -15.33
C ALA A 328 3.55 23.73 -15.99
N ARG A 329 3.71 23.86 -17.31
CA ARG A 329 3.29 25.02 -18.09
C ARG A 329 1.76 25.21 -18.14
N ILE A 330 0.98 24.13 -18.00
CA ILE A 330 -0.47 24.18 -17.85
C ILE A 330 -0.82 24.60 -16.43
N ALA A 331 -0.25 23.93 -15.41
CA ALA A 331 -0.51 24.24 -14.01
C ALA A 331 -0.21 25.70 -13.66
N SER A 332 0.90 26.26 -14.12
CA SER A 332 1.24 27.68 -13.96
C SER A 332 0.12 28.65 -14.42
N LYS A 333 -0.68 28.27 -15.43
CA LYS A 333 -1.77 29.08 -15.97
C LYS A 333 -3.14 28.76 -15.35
N GLU A 334 -3.35 27.53 -14.88
CA GLU A 334 -4.65 27.03 -14.45
C GLU A 334 -4.78 26.84 -12.93
N MET A 335 -3.68 26.87 -12.15
CA MET A 335 -3.66 26.59 -10.70
C MET A 335 -4.72 27.36 -9.92
N MET A 336 -4.89 28.68 -10.13
CA MET A 336 -5.92 29.47 -9.43
C MET A 336 -7.36 29.03 -9.79
N ARG A 337 -7.60 28.63 -11.05
CA ARG A 337 -8.90 28.12 -11.51
C ARG A 337 -9.16 26.73 -10.94
N ASP A 338 -8.17 25.84 -11.03
CA ASP A 338 -8.25 24.48 -10.51
C ASP A 338 -8.46 24.49 -9.00
N GLN A 339 -7.73 25.34 -8.26
CA GLN A 339 -7.89 25.50 -6.81
C GLN A 339 -9.31 25.99 -6.44
N ALA A 340 -9.86 26.97 -7.17
CA ALA A 340 -11.23 27.46 -6.92
C ALA A 340 -12.30 26.40 -7.25
N HIS A 341 -12.14 25.66 -8.36
CA HIS A 341 -13.02 24.56 -8.76
C HIS A 341 -13.00 23.43 -7.74
N VAL A 342 -11.81 22.95 -7.40
CA VAL A 342 -11.58 21.89 -6.41
C VAL A 342 -12.10 22.31 -5.03
N LYS A 343 -11.92 23.57 -4.61
CA LYS A 343 -12.49 24.07 -3.35
C LYS A 343 -14.03 24.05 -3.34
N LYS A 344 -14.68 24.50 -4.42
CA LYS A 344 -16.15 24.43 -4.53
C LYS A 344 -16.65 22.99 -4.36
N LEU A 345 -15.97 22.02 -4.97
CA LEU A 345 -16.30 20.61 -4.88
C LEU A 345 -16.00 20.01 -3.49
N SER A 346 -14.88 20.36 -2.86
CA SER A 346 -14.53 19.87 -1.52
C SER A 346 -15.48 20.43 -0.45
N ASP A 347 -15.81 21.71 -0.53
CA ASP A 347 -16.77 22.36 0.38
C ASP A 347 -18.14 21.69 0.27
N ARG A 348 -18.60 21.43 -0.97
CA ARG A 348 -19.86 20.72 -1.27
C ARG A 348 -19.89 19.31 -0.67
N LEU A 349 -18.86 18.51 -0.95
CA LEU A 349 -18.74 17.13 -0.45
C LEU A 349 -18.77 17.07 1.09
N ILE A 350 -17.98 17.92 1.75
CA ILE A 350 -17.92 17.97 3.22
C ILE A 350 -19.25 18.44 3.81
N GLN A 351 -19.86 19.49 3.26
CA GLN A 351 -21.13 20.02 3.78
C GLN A 351 -22.27 19.02 3.66
N GLN A 352 -22.45 18.39 2.49
CA GLN A 352 -23.57 17.46 2.27
C GLN A 352 -23.42 16.15 3.07
N ILE A 353 -22.19 15.65 3.29
CA ILE A 353 -21.95 14.50 4.17
C ILE A 353 -22.25 14.88 5.62
N ASN A 354 -21.67 15.97 6.13
CA ASN A 354 -21.84 16.37 7.52
C ASN A 354 -23.29 16.80 7.86
N SER A 355 -24.11 17.19 6.87
CA SER A 355 -25.54 17.48 7.06
C SER A 355 -26.44 16.24 7.11
N GLN A 356 -25.92 15.06 6.76
CA GLN A 356 -26.71 13.81 6.63
C GLN A 356 -26.13 12.64 7.45
N VAL A 357 -24.87 12.73 7.87
CA VAL A 357 -24.15 11.66 8.58
C VAL A 357 -23.55 12.23 9.85
N GLU A 358 -24.10 11.83 11.00
CA GLU A 358 -23.55 12.18 12.32
C GLU A 358 -22.22 11.46 12.58
N HIS A 359 -21.44 11.92 13.57
CA HIS A 359 -20.17 11.28 13.96
C HIS A 359 -19.21 11.03 12.77
N VAL A 360 -18.95 12.09 12.00
CA VAL A 360 -17.91 12.14 10.95
C VAL A 360 -16.84 13.13 11.39
N VAL A 361 -15.57 12.71 11.34
CA VAL A 361 -14.41 13.51 11.75
C VAL A 361 -13.54 13.78 10.53
N ARG A 362 -13.21 15.05 10.26
CA ARG A 362 -12.21 15.41 9.25
C ARG A 362 -10.81 15.26 9.83
N ASN A 363 -9.96 14.48 9.17
CA ASN A 363 -8.58 14.26 9.58
C ASN A 363 -7.66 15.31 8.97
N GLY A 364 -6.91 16.03 9.80
CA GLY A 364 -6.02 17.11 9.41
C GLY A 364 -6.69 18.49 9.30
N ASP A 365 -5.87 19.52 9.14
CA ASP A 365 -6.28 20.93 9.20
C ASP A 365 -7.38 21.31 8.18
N PRO A 366 -8.43 22.06 8.61
CA PRO A 366 -9.44 22.63 7.74
C PRO A 366 -8.90 23.45 6.54
N ASN A 367 -7.76 24.13 6.74
CA ASN A 367 -7.09 25.01 5.78
C ASN A 367 -6.08 24.29 4.87
N GLY A 368 -5.99 22.95 4.96
CA GLY A 368 -5.17 22.13 4.06
C GLY A 368 -5.61 22.19 2.58
N TYR A 369 -4.87 21.51 1.71
CA TYR A 369 -5.15 21.48 0.28
C TYR A 369 -6.55 20.88 0.00
N PRO A 370 -7.51 21.65 -0.59
CA PRO A 370 -8.91 21.27 -0.65
C PRO A 370 -9.18 19.98 -1.43
N GLY A 371 -8.34 19.64 -2.40
CA GLY A 371 -8.53 18.43 -3.22
C GLY A 371 -8.13 17.12 -2.56
N CYS A 372 -7.72 17.15 -1.28
CA CYS A 372 -7.41 15.96 -0.48
C CYS A 372 -8.22 16.01 0.81
N VAL A 373 -9.47 15.55 0.75
CA VAL A 373 -10.36 15.50 1.93
C VAL A 373 -10.23 14.12 2.56
N ASN A 374 -9.95 14.04 3.86
CA ASN A 374 -9.90 12.78 4.60
C ASN A 374 -10.94 12.80 5.73
N LEU A 375 -11.87 11.84 5.73
CA LEU A 375 -12.96 11.73 6.71
C LEU A 375 -12.94 10.34 7.36
N SER A 376 -13.01 10.27 8.68
CA SER A 376 -13.28 9.04 9.44
C SER A 376 -14.76 8.97 9.83
N PHE A 377 -15.36 7.81 9.60
CA PHE A 377 -16.77 7.54 9.87
C PHE A 377 -16.87 6.65 11.12
N SER A 378 -17.28 7.23 12.26
CA SER A 378 -17.36 6.46 13.51
C SER A 378 -18.40 5.34 13.41
N TYR A 379 -18.14 4.23 14.11
CA TYR A 379 -19.04 3.08 14.26
C TYR A 379 -19.33 2.30 12.97
N VAL A 380 -18.46 2.45 11.96
CA VAL A 380 -18.46 1.72 10.68
C VAL A 380 -17.15 0.95 10.54
N GLU A 381 -17.23 -0.30 10.07
CA GLU A 381 -16.05 -1.09 9.72
C GLU A 381 -15.49 -0.64 8.36
N GLY A 382 -14.20 -0.29 8.31
CA GLY A 382 -13.55 0.30 7.13
C GLY A 382 -13.49 -0.62 5.90
N GLU A 383 -13.30 -1.92 6.08
CA GLU A 383 -13.28 -2.88 4.97
C GLU A 383 -14.67 -3.02 4.34
N SER A 384 -15.71 -3.23 5.16
CA SER A 384 -17.10 -3.24 4.71
C SER A 384 -17.51 -1.93 4.02
N LEU A 385 -17.00 -0.78 4.47
CA LEU A 385 -17.20 0.52 3.81
C LEU A 385 -16.57 0.57 2.42
N LEU A 386 -15.29 0.20 2.28
CA LEU A 386 -14.62 0.15 0.97
C LEU A 386 -15.26 -0.87 0.01
N MET A 387 -15.64 -2.05 0.50
CA MET A 387 -16.30 -3.09 -0.30
C MET A 387 -17.69 -2.67 -0.79
N ALA A 388 -18.42 -1.89 0.01
CA ALA A 388 -19.73 -1.36 -0.39
C ALA A 388 -19.60 -0.25 -1.45
N LEU A 389 -18.63 0.66 -1.31
CA LEU A 389 -18.41 1.81 -2.21
C LEU A 389 -17.70 1.45 -3.54
N LYS A 390 -17.77 0.19 -3.99
CA LYS A 390 -17.10 -0.38 -5.19
C LYS A 390 -17.26 0.42 -6.49
N ASP A 391 -18.34 1.21 -6.61
CA ASP A 391 -18.68 2.00 -7.79
C ASP A 391 -17.96 3.37 -7.80
N ILE A 392 -17.10 3.62 -6.79
CA ILE A 392 -16.27 4.81 -6.62
C ILE A 392 -14.84 4.38 -6.30
N ALA A 393 -13.85 4.86 -7.05
CA ALA A 393 -12.45 4.62 -6.75
C ALA A 393 -11.98 5.58 -5.65
N LEU A 394 -11.75 5.03 -4.45
CA LEU A 394 -11.35 5.69 -3.21
C LEU A 394 -10.17 4.95 -2.56
N SER A 395 -9.63 5.51 -1.46
CA SER A 395 -8.59 4.85 -0.67
C SER A 395 -8.68 5.23 0.81
N SER A 396 -8.41 4.29 1.72
CA SER A 396 -8.32 4.53 3.18
C SER A 396 -6.92 4.94 3.67
N GLY A 397 -5.96 5.14 2.77
CA GLY A 397 -4.58 5.48 3.12
C GLY A 397 -3.76 5.86 1.89
N SER A 398 -2.44 5.73 1.93
CA SER A 398 -1.62 5.85 0.73
C SER A 398 -1.75 4.63 -0.19
N ALA A 399 -1.61 4.82 -1.50
CA ALA A 399 -1.51 3.70 -2.45
C ALA A 399 -0.29 2.80 -2.21
N CYS A 400 0.64 3.21 -1.32
CA CYS A 400 1.78 2.43 -0.84
C CYS A 400 1.50 1.68 0.49
N THR A 401 0.27 1.70 1.00
CA THR A 401 -0.23 0.83 2.09
C THR A 401 -1.38 -0.09 1.66
N SER A 402 -1.92 0.02 0.45
CA SER A 402 -3.10 -0.74 0.00
C SER A 402 -2.92 -2.27 -0.16
N ALA A 403 -1.74 -2.80 0.18
CA ALA A 403 -1.43 -4.24 0.22
C ALA A 403 -1.21 -4.77 1.66
N SER A 404 -1.31 -3.91 2.66
CA SER A 404 -1.14 -4.22 4.09
C SER A 404 -2.38 -3.82 4.85
N LEU A 405 -2.91 -4.71 5.71
CA LEU A 405 -4.10 -4.45 6.53
C LEU A 405 -3.87 -3.40 7.65
N GLU A 406 -2.65 -2.89 7.79
CA GLU A 406 -2.26 -1.99 8.89
C GLU A 406 -2.94 -0.61 8.78
N PRO A 407 -3.50 -0.08 9.88
CA PRO A 407 -4.13 1.24 9.87
C PRO A 407 -3.09 2.35 9.71
N SER A 408 -3.48 3.41 8.98
CA SER A 408 -2.59 4.49 8.52
C SER A 408 -1.69 5.04 9.63
N TYR A 409 -0.38 4.94 9.42
CA TYR A 409 0.64 5.55 10.28
C TYR A 409 0.50 7.07 10.36
N VAL A 410 -0.03 7.72 9.31
CA VAL A 410 -0.29 9.17 9.30
C VAL A 410 -1.41 9.50 10.28
N LEU A 411 -2.53 8.77 10.25
CA LEU A 411 -3.65 8.99 11.17
C LEU A 411 -3.29 8.61 12.62
N ARG A 412 -2.53 7.53 12.80
CA ARG A 412 -1.96 7.13 14.09
C ARG A 412 -1.06 8.25 14.67
N ALA A 413 -0.28 8.93 13.85
CA ALA A 413 0.56 10.07 14.25
C ALA A 413 -0.24 11.36 14.56
N LEU A 414 -1.49 11.48 14.10
CA LEU A 414 -2.43 12.53 14.57
C LEU A 414 -3.00 12.23 15.96
N GLY A 415 -2.81 11.02 16.48
CA GLY A 415 -3.51 10.52 17.67
C GLY A 415 -4.92 10.00 17.40
N ALA A 416 -5.26 9.66 16.15
CA ALA A 416 -6.52 8.98 15.86
C ALA A 416 -6.53 7.57 16.46
N ALA A 417 -7.68 7.18 17.04
CA ALA A 417 -7.90 5.82 17.51
C ALA A 417 -7.83 4.80 16.35
N GLU A 418 -7.48 3.55 16.64
CA GLU A 418 -7.12 2.57 15.60
C GLU A 418 -8.34 2.17 14.75
N ASP A 419 -9.51 2.05 15.37
CA ASP A 419 -10.81 1.89 14.70
C ASP A 419 -11.14 3.06 13.75
N MET A 420 -10.93 4.30 14.22
CA MET A 420 -11.13 5.52 13.44
C MET A 420 -10.13 5.68 12.30
N ALA A 421 -8.93 5.10 12.42
CA ALA A 421 -7.96 5.04 11.33
C ALA A 421 -8.38 4.03 10.24
N HIS A 422 -8.92 2.87 10.64
CA HIS A 422 -9.50 1.90 9.68
C HIS A 422 -10.76 2.45 8.99
N SER A 423 -11.65 3.14 9.69
CA SER A 423 -12.90 3.69 9.14
C SER A 423 -12.73 5.01 8.36
N SER A 424 -11.51 5.30 7.90
CA SER A 424 -11.16 6.52 7.16
C SER A 424 -11.25 6.36 5.64
N LEU A 425 -11.64 7.43 4.95
CA LEU A 425 -11.64 7.54 3.49
C LEU A 425 -10.99 8.86 3.05
N ARG A 426 -10.05 8.77 2.11
CA ARG A 426 -9.52 9.91 1.35
C ARG A 426 -10.30 10.07 0.04
N PHE A 427 -10.84 11.26 -0.15
CA PHE A 427 -11.47 11.74 -1.38
C PHE A 427 -10.50 12.69 -2.10
N GLY A 428 -10.06 12.25 -3.29
CA GLY A 428 -9.13 12.96 -4.14
C GLY A 428 -9.80 13.67 -5.30
N ILE A 429 -10.06 14.97 -5.15
CA ILE A 429 -10.76 15.81 -6.13
C ILE A 429 -9.74 16.51 -7.04
N GLY A 430 -10.03 16.59 -8.35
CA GLY A 430 -9.14 17.18 -9.35
C GLY A 430 -9.85 17.94 -10.47
N ARG A 431 -9.07 18.38 -11.47
CA ARG A 431 -9.49 19.23 -12.62
C ARG A 431 -10.69 18.68 -13.39
N PHE A 432 -10.78 17.36 -13.49
CA PHE A 432 -11.82 16.67 -14.27
C PHE A 432 -13.02 16.19 -13.43
N THR A 433 -12.97 16.31 -12.10
CA THR A 433 -14.09 15.97 -11.22
C THR A 433 -15.23 16.99 -11.41
N THR A 434 -16.47 16.51 -11.42
CA THR A 434 -17.68 17.31 -11.67
C THR A 434 -18.61 17.38 -10.45
N GLU A 435 -19.52 18.35 -10.45
CA GLU A 435 -20.54 18.50 -9.38
C GLU A 435 -21.48 17.29 -9.31
N ALA A 436 -21.85 16.72 -10.47
CA ALA A 436 -22.71 15.53 -10.54
C ALA A 436 -22.03 14.25 -10.02
N GLU A 437 -20.72 14.10 -10.21
CA GLU A 437 -19.94 13.01 -9.61
C GLU A 437 -19.87 13.16 -8.08
N VAL A 438 -19.67 14.37 -7.56
CA VAL A 438 -19.68 14.65 -6.12
C VAL A 438 -21.06 14.34 -5.53
N ASP A 439 -22.15 14.80 -6.16
CA ASP A 439 -23.50 14.53 -5.67
C ASP A 439 -23.81 13.03 -5.63
N PHE A 440 -23.49 12.27 -6.70
CA PHE A 440 -23.67 10.81 -6.71
C PHE A 440 -22.86 10.13 -5.59
N VAL A 441 -21.61 10.55 -5.40
CA VAL A 441 -20.70 9.99 -4.37
C VAL A 441 -21.25 10.24 -2.97
N VAL A 442 -21.70 11.46 -2.68
CA VAL A 442 -22.35 11.81 -1.41
C VAL A 442 -23.59 10.95 -1.19
N ASP A 443 -24.50 10.87 -2.16
CA ASP A 443 -25.73 10.08 -2.08
C ASP A 443 -25.45 8.59 -1.80
N HIS A 444 -24.38 8.05 -2.39
CA HIS A 444 -23.98 6.66 -2.24
C HIS A 444 -23.29 6.42 -0.88
N ILE A 445 -22.46 7.35 -0.40
CA ILE A 445 -21.82 7.30 0.93
C ILE A 445 -22.87 7.34 2.03
N VAL A 446 -23.82 8.28 1.99
CA VAL A 446 -24.87 8.42 3.01
C VAL A 446 -25.64 7.11 3.15
N LYS A 447 -26.17 6.58 2.05
CA LYS A 447 -26.92 5.31 2.02
C LYS A 447 -26.08 4.12 2.51
N THR A 448 -24.79 4.10 2.20
CA THR A 448 -23.87 3.04 2.63
C THR A 448 -23.55 3.12 4.12
N VAL A 449 -23.21 4.31 4.63
CA VAL A 449 -22.86 4.51 6.04
C VAL A 449 -24.06 4.25 6.94
N THR A 450 -25.27 4.72 6.58
CA THR A 450 -26.50 4.38 7.31
C THR A 450 -26.70 2.87 7.35
N LYS A 451 -26.68 2.19 6.20
CA LYS A 451 -26.87 0.72 6.15
C LYS A 451 -25.81 -0.07 6.94
N LEU A 452 -24.55 0.36 6.94
CA LEU A 452 -23.49 -0.30 7.71
C LEU A 452 -23.65 -0.05 9.22
N ARG A 453 -24.12 1.16 9.60
CA ARG A 453 -24.46 1.50 10.98
C ARG A 453 -25.71 0.75 11.49
N ASP A 454 -26.71 0.53 10.66
CA ASP A 454 -27.89 -0.29 10.97
C ASP A 454 -27.56 -1.77 11.24
N MET A 455 -26.35 -2.22 10.87
CA MET A 455 -25.81 -3.56 11.16
C MET A 455 -24.68 -3.55 12.22
N SER A 456 -24.37 -2.38 12.80
CA SER A 456 -23.23 -2.18 13.69
C SER A 456 -23.67 -2.19 15.16
N PRO A 457 -23.27 -3.17 15.98
CA PRO A 457 -23.64 -3.20 17.39
C PRO A 457 -23.08 -2.00 18.18
N LEU A 458 -21.97 -1.40 17.71
CA LEU A 458 -21.42 -0.17 18.27
C LEU A 458 -22.33 1.04 18.05
N TRP A 459 -23.11 1.04 16.96
CA TRP A 459 -24.10 2.09 16.67
C TRP A 459 -25.39 1.87 17.47
N GLU A 460 -25.84 0.63 17.63
CA GLU A 460 -26.95 0.29 18.54
C GLU A 460 -26.65 0.75 19.97
N MET A 461 -25.45 0.47 20.49
CA MET A 461 -25.01 0.88 21.84
C MET A 461 -24.99 2.40 22.09
N ILE A 462 -25.02 3.23 21.04
CA ILE A 462 -24.98 4.71 21.16
C ILE A 462 -26.37 5.33 20.88
N ASN A 463 -27.15 4.74 19.98
CA ASN A 463 -28.57 5.10 19.82
C ASN A 463 -29.42 4.65 21.02
N LEU A 464 -28.95 3.63 21.74
CA LEU A 464 -29.27 3.39 23.15
C LEU A 464 -28.71 4.52 24.03
N LYS A 465 -29.22 5.74 23.82
CA LYS A 465 -29.28 6.77 24.87
C LYS A 465 -29.81 6.12 26.14
N PRO A 466 -29.39 6.56 27.34
CA PRO A 466 -29.98 6.09 28.58
C PRO A 466 -31.43 6.56 28.69
N THR A 467 -32.35 5.81 28.07
CA THR A 467 -33.60 5.47 28.73
C THR A 467 -33.24 5.07 30.15
N PRO A 468 -33.89 5.61 31.20
CA PRO A 468 -33.66 5.09 32.54
C PRO A 468 -34.03 3.61 32.51
N LEU A 469 -33.01 2.75 32.60
CA LEU A 469 -33.22 1.32 32.80
C LEU A 469 -34.13 1.22 34.03
N PRO A 470 -35.26 0.48 33.97
CA PRO A 470 -35.98 0.18 35.20
C PRO A 470 -34.95 -0.46 36.13
N LEU A 471 -34.79 0.07 37.34
CA LEU A 471 -33.63 -0.20 38.20
C LEU A 471 -33.52 -1.69 38.52
N THR A 472 -32.84 -2.43 37.64
CA THR A 472 -32.40 -3.80 37.85
C THR A 472 -31.26 -3.72 38.83
N THR A 473 -31.63 -3.70 40.11
CA THR A 473 -30.74 -3.87 41.24
C THR A 473 -29.87 -5.10 40.96
N MET A 474 -28.59 -4.87 40.73
CA MET A 474 -27.61 -5.94 40.56
C MET A 474 -27.59 -6.71 41.88
N SER A 475 -28.14 -7.92 41.92
CA SER A 475 -28.11 -8.74 43.11
C SER A 475 -26.88 -9.64 43.12
N ARG A 476 -26.27 -9.86 44.29
CA ARG A 476 -25.13 -10.77 44.47
C ARG A 476 -25.54 -11.94 45.33
N ARG A 477 -25.39 -13.15 44.79
CA ARG A 477 -25.85 -14.40 45.40
C ARG A 477 -24.70 -15.20 46.00
N LEU A 478 -24.83 -15.49 47.29
CA LEU A 478 -23.95 -16.38 48.04
C LEU A 478 -24.53 -17.80 48.09
N TYR A 479 -23.65 -18.77 48.26
CA TYR A 479 -23.92 -20.16 48.55
C TYR A 479 -23.53 -20.47 50.00
N LEU A 480 -24.39 -21.22 50.69
CA LEU A 480 -24.20 -21.67 52.06
C LEU A 480 -24.08 -23.19 52.08
N GLY A 481 -22.92 -23.73 52.43
CA GLY A 481 -22.70 -25.17 52.56
C GLY A 481 -22.74 -25.64 54.02
N ARG A 482 -23.11 -26.91 54.23
CA ARG A 482 -23.17 -27.58 55.55
C ARG A 482 -24.22 -26.98 56.50
N LEU A 483 -25.34 -26.47 55.97
CA LEU A 483 -26.48 -26.08 56.81
C LEU A 483 -27.09 -27.31 57.49
N PRO A 484 -27.40 -27.25 58.81
CA PRO A 484 -28.18 -28.30 59.48
C PRO A 484 -29.54 -28.55 58.82
N SER A 485 -30.04 -29.78 58.94
CA SER A 485 -31.29 -30.22 58.28
C SER A 485 -32.57 -29.58 58.82
N ASP A 486 -32.48 -28.92 59.98
CA ASP A 486 -33.54 -28.20 60.70
C ASP A 486 -33.49 -26.68 60.49
N ALA A 487 -32.43 -26.15 59.88
CA ALA A 487 -32.25 -24.72 59.62
C ALA A 487 -33.31 -24.16 58.66
N ARG A 488 -33.88 -22.99 58.97
CA ARG A 488 -34.89 -22.32 58.13
C ARG A 488 -34.35 -21.04 57.51
N SER A 489 -35.01 -20.55 56.45
CA SER A 489 -34.67 -19.26 55.84
C SER A 489 -34.74 -18.09 56.82
N GLU A 490 -35.59 -18.15 57.84
CA GLU A 490 -35.67 -17.13 58.91
C GLU A 490 -34.41 -17.09 59.77
N ASP A 491 -33.86 -18.25 60.15
CA ASP A 491 -32.67 -18.36 60.98
C ASP A 491 -31.41 -17.92 60.22
N VAL A 492 -31.34 -18.30 58.94
CA VAL A 492 -30.29 -17.83 58.02
C VAL A 492 -30.40 -16.33 57.75
N SER A 493 -31.61 -15.77 57.62
CA SER A 493 -31.80 -14.33 57.43
C SER A 493 -31.35 -13.52 58.66
N LYS A 494 -31.63 -14.00 59.88
CA LYS A 494 -31.13 -13.41 61.13
C LYS A 494 -29.61 -13.52 61.27
N PHE A 495 -29.01 -14.60 60.78
CA PHE A 495 -27.56 -14.80 60.85
C PHE A 495 -26.77 -13.80 59.99
N PHE A 496 -27.36 -13.30 58.91
CA PHE A 496 -26.81 -12.23 58.07
C PHE A 496 -27.40 -10.83 58.37
N GLU A 497 -28.15 -10.68 59.46
CA GLU A 497 -28.77 -9.41 59.84
C GLU A 497 -27.71 -8.34 60.13
N GLY A 498 -27.89 -7.16 59.55
CA GLY A 498 -26.95 -6.03 59.65
C GLY A 498 -25.83 -5.98 58.61
N TYR A 499 -25.66 -7.00 57.75
CA TYR A 499 -24.59 -7.04 56.72
C TYR A 499 -25.05 -6.60 55.32
N GLY A 500 -26.32 -6.24 55.14
CA GLY A 500 -26.89 -5.78 53.87
C GLY A 500 -28.37 -6.10 53.79
N ARG A 501 -29.02 -5.68 52.70
CA ARG A 501 -30.43 -6.01 52.46
C ARG A 501 -30.55 -7.30 51.65
N ILE A 502 -31.16 -8.32 52.25
CA ILE A 502 -31.46 -9.60 51.59
C ILE A 502 -32.69 -9.42 50.68
N VAL A 503 -32.58 -9.92 49.45
CA VAL A 503 -33.61 -9.93 48.39
C VAL A 503 -34.29 -11.30 48.31
N ASP A 504 -33.53 -12.38 48.41
CA ASP A 504 -34.01 -13.77 48.42
C ASP A 504 -33.15 -14.62 49.37
N CYS A 505 -33.76 -15.57 50.07
CA CYS A 505 -33.10 -16.49 50.99
C CYS A 505 -33.76 -17.88 50.92
N ARG A 506 -33.07 -18.83 50.29
CA ARG A 506 -33.57 -20.20 50.08
C ARG A 506 -32.67 -21.21 50.78
N VAL A 507 -33.20 -21.84 51.83
CA VAL A 507 -32.56 -22.96 52.51
C VAL A 507 -33.09 -24.28 51.94
N MET A 508 -32.19 -25.23 51.71
CA MET A 508 -32.45 -26.59 51.28
C MET A 508 -31.72 -27.55 52.24
N THR A 509 -32.01 -28.85 52.18
CA THR A 509 -31.39 -29.81 53.10
C THR A 509 -29.88 -29.91 52.86
N GLY A 510 -29.06 -29.42 53.81
CA GLY A 510 -27.60 -29.43 53.74
C GLY A 510 -26.94 -28.19 53.12
N PHE A 511 -27.68 -27.35 52.41
CA PHE A 511 -27.14 -26.16 51.74
C PHE A 511 -28.22 -25.10 51.43
N GLY A 512 -27.81 -23.86 51.14
CA GLY A 512 -28.73 -22.78 50.82
C GLY A 512 -28.11 -21.68 49.97
N PHE A 513 -28.89 -20.65 49.68
CA PHE A 513 -28.47 -19.44 48.99
C PHE A 513 -29.08 -18.19 49.63
N VAL A 514 -28.30 -17.11 49.70
CA VAL A 514 -28.75 -15.78 50.15
C VAL A 514 -28.32 -14.77 49.10
N GLU A 515 -29.20 -13.84 48.75
CA GLU A 515 -29.01 -12.92 47.64
C GLU A 515 -29.19 -11.47 48.13
N PHE A 516 -28.17 -10.63 47.98
CA PHE A 516 -28.10 -9.27 48.54
C PHE A 516 -28.32 -8.20 47.44
N GLU A 517 -29.00 -7.10 47.80
CA GLU A 517 -29.25 -5.92 46.95
C GLU A 517 -27.98 -5.04 46.84
N ASN A 518 -27.40 -4.87 45.65
CA ASN A 518 -26.17 -4.08 45.49
C ASN A 518 -26.44 -2.66 44.97
N ALA A 519 -26.28 -1.68 45.86
CA ALA A 519 -26.19 -0.23 45.66
C ALA A 519 -27.41 0.57 45.14
N LYS A 520 -27.51 1.82 45.64
CA LYS A 520 -28.35 2.90 45.09
C LYS A 520 -27.52 3.80 44.17
N VAL A 521 -28.15 4.36 43.13
CA VAL A 521 -27.58 5.44 42.33
C VAL A 521 -27.91 6.80 42.97
N VAL A 522 -26.92 7.70 43.04
CA VAL A 522 -27.12 9.12 43.37
C VAL A 522 -26.56 9.96 42.22
N HIS A 523 -27.36 10.88 41.69
CA HIS A 523 -26.91 11.82 40.67
C HIS A 523 -26.36 13.10 41.31
N LEU A 524 -25.11 13.44 40.97
CA LEU A 524 -24.61 14.80 41.06
C LEU A 524 -24.44 15.36 39.65
N ARG A 525 -24.46 16.69 39.53
CA ARG A 525 -24.20 17.38 38.26
C ARG A 525 -22.71 17.24 37.90
N ASP A 526 -22.43 17.37 36.61
CA ASP A 526 -21.08 17.58 36.06
C ASP A 526 -20.13 16.35 36.04
N GLY A 527 -20.72 15.16 35.85
CA GLY A 527 -20.22 14.22 34.83
C GLY A 527 -18.98 13.36 35.12
N ILE A 528 -18.47 13.32 36.35
CA ILE A 528 -17.35 12.43 36.73
C ILE A 528 -17.90 11.14 37.36
N HIS A 529 -17.67 10.01 36.70
CA HIS A 529 -17.93 8.68 37.28
C HIS A 529 -16.77 8.25 38.16
N LEU A 530 -17.03 8.09 39.46
CA LEU A 530 -16.10 7.47 40.41
C LEU A 530 -16.82 6.32 41.14
N LEU A 531 -16.11 5.21 41.39
CA LEU A 531 -16.61 4.16 42.28
C LEU A 531 -16.57 4.65 43.73
N ILE A 532 -17.47 4.13 44.57
CA ILE A 532 -17.09 3.39 45.78
C ILE A 532 -18.26 2.52 46.28
N CYS A 533 -17.86 1.43 46.93
CA CYS A 533 -18.57 0.30 47.52
C CYS A 533 -20.01 0.46 48.03
N TYR A 534 -20.74 -0.67 47.99
CA TYR A 534 -21.04 -1.39 49.24
C TYR A 534 -20.48 -2.82 49.14
N GLN A 535 -19.85 -3.33 50.21
CA GLN A 535 -19.10 -4.59 50.21
C GLN A 535 -19.85 -5.76 50.87
N ASP A 536 -21.09 -5.52 51.33
CA ASP A 536 -22.07 -6.43 51.94
C ASP A 536 -21.87 -7.93 51.65
N ALA A 537 -21.90 -8.35 50.39
CA ALA A 537 -21.76 -9.77 49.99
C ALA A 537 -20.32 -10.31 50.08
N GLU A 538 -19.29 -9.47 49.90
CA GLU A 538 -17.87 -9.83 50.07
C GLU A 538 -17.50 -9.88 51.56
N ASP A 539 -18.00 -8.91 52.35
CA ASP A 539 -17.85 -8.89 53.80
C ASP A 539 -18.62 -10.05 54.46
N ALA A 540 -19.79 -10.43 53.95
CA ALA A 540 -20.53 -11.59 54.44
C ALA A 540 -19.79 -12.92 54.18
N VAL A 541 -19.12 -13.07 53.02
CA VAL A 541 -18.24 -14.22 52.76
C VAL A 541 -17.05 -14.21 53.73
N HIS A 542 -16.34 -13.09 53.85
CA HIS A 542 -15.15 -12.99 54.70
C HIS A 542 -15.47 -13.22 56.19
N ASN A 543 -16.57 -12.68 56.69
CA ASN A 543 -16.87 -12.66 58.11
C ASN A 543 -17.70 -13.87 58.60
N PHE A 544 -18.30 -14.68 57.72
CA PHE A 544 -19.13 -15.82 58.15
C PHE A 544 -18.67 -17.20 57.63
N ASN A 545 -17.78 -17.27 56.65
CA ASN A 545 -17.23 -18.56 56.21
C ASN A 545 -16.49 -19.25 57.38
N GLY A 546 -16.91 -20.47 57.73
CA GLY A 546 -16.34 -21.25 58.83
C GLY A 546 -16.90 -20.95 60.23
N LYS A 547 -17.82 -19.97 60.40
CA LYS A 547 -18.44 -19.70 61.71
C LYS A 547 -19.45 -20.78 62.12
N PRO A 548 -19.62 -21.03 63.45
CA PRO A 548 -20.65 -21.93 63.95
C PRO A 548 -22.04 -21.29 63.78
N PHE A 549 -22.93 -21.99 63.08
CA PHE A 549 -24.35 -21.69 62.94
C PHE A 549 -25.15 -22.92 63.39
N MET A 550 -26.06 -22.75 64.34
CA MET A 550 -26.85 -23.84 64.95
C MET A 550 -25.98 -25.05 65.40
N GLY A 551 -24.76 -24.78 65.89
CA GLY A 551 -23.82 -25.80 66.37
C GLY A 551 -22.91 -26.45 65.31
N VAL A 552 -23.03 -26.08 64.03
CA VAL A 552 -22.22 -26.61 62.92
C VAL A 552 -21.45 -25.49 62.21
N ASN A 553 -20.18 -25.70 61.87
CA ASN A 553 -19.40 -24.72 61.10
C ASN A 553 -19.79 -24.74 59.62
N ILE A 554 -20.50 -23.70 59.18
CA ILE A 554 -20.99 -23.57 57.81
C ILE A 554 -19.90 -23.03 56.86
N VAL A 555 -20.10 -23.25 55.56
CA VAL A 555 -19.26 -22.69 54.50
C VAL A 555 -20.03 -21.58 53.80
N VAL A 556 -19.39 -20.43 53.54
CA VAL A 556 -19.99 -19.28 52.85
C VAL A 556 -19.10 -18.90 51.66
N GLU A 557 -19.63 -19.00 50.44
CA GLU A 557 -18.90 -18.77 49.19
C GLU A 557 -19.78 -18.02 48.18
N PHE A 558 -19.20 -17.49 47.09
CA PHE A 558 -19.97 -16.96 45.97
C PHE A 558 -20.62 -18.06 45.15
N ALA A 559 -21.90 -17.90 44.79
CA ALA A 559 -22.60 -18.86 43.95
C ALA A 559 -22.03 -18.85 42.52
N LYS A 560 -21.70 -20.04 41.98
CA LYS A 560 -21.21 -20.18 40.60
C LYS A 560 -22.34 -19.95 39.61
N GLU A 561 -22.22 -18.92 38.77
CA GLU A 561 -23.27 -18.52 37.84
C GLU A 561 -23.68 -19.64 36.90
N SER A 562 -24.99 -19.91 36.84
CA SER A 562 -25.59 -20.83 35.88
C SER A 562 -26.15 -20.05 34.70
N ARG A 563 -25.75 -20.40 33.47
CA ARG A 563 -26.21 -19.72 32.25
C ARG A 563 -27.75 -19.72 32.18
N PRO A 564 -28.39 -18.58 31.84
CA PRO A 564 -29.84 -18.45 31.92
C PRO A 564 -30.57 -19.39 30.94
N ARG A 565 -31.64 -20.03 31.45
CA ARG A 565 -32.64 -20.75 30.63
C ARG A 565 -33.40 -19.76 29.75
N ARG A 566 -33.73 -20.15 28.52
CA ARG A 566 -34.79 -19.50 27.72
C ARG A 566 -36.12 -20.19 27.99
N GLU A 567 -37.18 -19.40 28.12
CA GLU A 567 -38.58 -19.85 28.14
C GLU A 567 -39.26 -19.68 26.77
N PRO A 568 -40.42 -20.32 26.50
CA PRO A 568 -40.83 -20.65 25.14
C PRO A 568 -42.24 -20.16 24.71
N HIS A 569 -42.31 -19.11 23.89
CA HIS A 569 -43.50 -18.68 23.11
C HIS A 569 -43.06 -17.61 22.08
N GLU A 570 -43.68 -17.41 20.91
CA GLU A 570 -44.43 -18.33 20.05
C GLU A 570 -44.31 -17.85 18.58
N ASP A 571 -45.11 -18.41 17.66
CA ASP A 571 -44.90 -18.39 16.21
C ASP A 571 -44.81 -17.02 15.50
N ARG A 572 -43.90 -16.93 14.51
CA ARG A 572 -44.10 -16.11 13.29
C ARG A 572 -43.07 -16.38 12.18
N GLY A 573 -43.58 -16.75 11.00
CA GLY A 573 -43.11 -16.28 9.69
C GLY A 573 -41.63 -16.53 9.32
N ASN A 574 -41.38 -17.62 8.59
CA ASN A 574 -40.10 -17.93 7.94
C ASN A 574 -39.48 -16.77 7.12
N PHE A 575 -38.50 -16.06 7.69
CA PHE A 575 -37.41 -15.38 6.98
C PHE A 575 -36.15 -15.31 7.88
N GLY A 576 -35.46 -16.44 8.01
CA GLY A 576 -34.26 -16.55 8.85
C GLY A 576 -33.04 -15.87 8.22
N ALA A 577 -32.43 -14.91 8.95
CA ALA A 577 -31.15 -14.32 8.57
C ALA A 577 -30.03 -15.38 8.50
N PRO A 578 -29.04 -15.23 7.59
CA PRO A 578 -27.98 -16.21 7.42
C PRO A 578 -27.05 -16.22 8.65
N ARG A 579 -27.15 -17.27 9.47
CA ARG A 579 -26.13 -17.57 10.49
C ARG A 579 -24.76 -17.67 9.81
N SER A 580 -23.75 -17.05 10.40
CA SER A 580 -22.37 -17.07 9.93
C SER A 580 -21.83 -18.49 9.82
N ARG A 581 -21.89 -19.05 8.60
CA ARG A 581 -21.28 -20.34 8.29
C ARG A 581 -19.77 -20.17 8.35
N ARG A 582 -19.11 -20.90 9.27
CA ARG A 582 -17.69 -21.22 9.11
C ARG A 582 -17.49 -21.83 7.71
N PRO A 583 -16.35 -21.58 7.05
CA PRO A 583 -16.01 -22.33 5.84
C PRO A 583 -16.04 -23.82 6.18
N PRO A 584 -16.67 -24.68 5.34
CA PRO A 584 -16.80 -26.10 5.64
C PRO A 584 -15.41 -26.75 5.61
N GLY A 585 -14.93 -27.21 6.77
CA GLY A 585 -13.71 -28.00 6.84
C GLY A 585 -13.97 -29.45 6.42
N ILE A 586 -12.88 -30.17 6.19
CA ILE A 586 -12.91 -31.58 5.83
C ILE A 586 -13.04 -32.39 7.12
N ARG A 587 -14.20 -33.04 7.28
CA ARG A 587 -14.57 -33.81 8.46
C ARG A 587 -14.10 -35.26 8.32
N LEU A 588 -13.48 -35.77 9.37
CA LEU A 588 -13.08 -37.15 9.56
C LEU A 588 -13.86 -37.76 10.73
N ILE A 589 -14.19 -39.03 10.61
CA ILE A 589 -14.75 -39.87 11.68
C ILE A 589 -13.60 -40.70 12.26
N VAL A 590 -13.43 -40.63 13.57
CA VAL A 590 -12.51 -41.45 14.34
C VAL A 590 -13.33 -42.50 15.08
N SER A 591 -13.10 -43.78 14.84
CA SER A 591 -13.90 -44.90 15.33
C SER A 591 -13.08 -45.86 16.20
N GLY A 592 -13.71 -46.47 17.21
CA GLY A 592 -13.02 -47.29 18.21
C GLY A 592 -12.55 -46.53 19.45
N VAL A 593 -12.95 -45.25 19.57
CA VAL A 593 -12.61 -44.34 20.68
C VAL A 593 -13.13 -44.91 22.01
N SER A 594 -12.39 -44.74 23.12
CA SER A 594 -12.86 -45.18 24.44
C SER A 594 -13.98 -44.28 24.96
N ARG A 595 -14.86 -44.82 25.82
CA ARG A 595 -15.94 -44.05 26.46
C ARG A 595 -15.43 -42.98 27.42
N ASP A 596 -14.21 -43.15 27.92
CA ASP A 596 -13.54 -42.25 28.87
C ASP A 596 -12.62 -41.21 28.17
N THR A 597 -12.56 -41.22 26.84
CA THR A 597 -11.84 -40.21 26.06
C THR A 597 -12.63 -38.90 26.08
N SER A 598 -11.95 -37.75 26.15
CA SER A 598 -12.58 -36.43 26.01
C SER A 598 -12.41 -35.85 24.59
N TRP A 599 -13.25 -34.87 24.23
CA TRP A 599 -13.08 -34.11 22.98
C TRP A 599 -11.69 -33.45 22.87
N GLN A 600 -11.07 -33.14 24.01
CA GLN A 600 -9.74 -32.54 24.07
C GLN A 600 -8.64 -33.57 23.81
N ASP A 601 -8.73 -34.79 24.37
CA ASP A 601 -7.84 -35.91 23.99
C ASP A 601 -7.89 -36.17 22.48
N LEU A 602 -9.09 -36.16 21.90
CA LEU A 602 -9.28 -36.36 20.47
C LEU A 602 -8.66 -35.21 19.65
N LYS A 603 -8.81 -33.96 20.12
CA LYS A 603 -8.20 -32.79 19.49
C LYS A 603 -6.67 -32.84 19.52
N ASP A 604 -6.09 -33.26 20.64
CA ASP A 604 -4.65 -33.35 20.81
C ASP A 604 -4.06 -34.54 20.02
N PHE A 605 -4.78 -35.67 19.92
CA PHE A 605 -4.45 -36.75 19.00
C PHE A 605 -4.47 -36.30 17.51
N GLY A 606 -5.44 -35.48 17.11
CA GLY A 606 -5.50 -34.91 15.76
C GLY A 606 -4.41 -33.87 15.46
N ARG A 607 -3.89 -33.17 16.47
CA ARG A 607 -2.86 -32.14 16.31
C ARG A 607 -1.53 -32.68 15.77
N ASP A 608 -1.21 -33.94 16.04
CA ASP A 608 -0.01 -34.60 15.51
C ASP A 608 0.00 -34.65 13.97
N ALA A 609 -1.17 -34.60 13.32
CA ALA A 609 -1.30 -34.61 11.87
C ALA A 609 -1.58 -33.23 11.24
N GLY A 610 -1.95 -32.20 12.00
CA GLY A 610 -2.24 -30.87 11.45
C GLY A 610 -3.13 -29.96 12.31
N SER A 611 -3.60 -28.85 11.73
CA SER A 611 -4.33 -27.82 12.48
C SER A 611 -5.83 -28.15 12.62
N VAL A 612 -6.18 -28.82 13.73
CA VAL A 612 -7.56 -29.22 14.06
C VAL A 612 -8.46 -28.01 14.36
N SER A 613 -9.42 -27.74 13.47
CA SER A 613 -10.35 -26.62 13.56
C SER A 613 -11.56 -26.92 14.45
N PHE A 614 -12.05 -28.16 14.43
CA PHE A 614 -13.10 -28.67 15.31
C PHE A 614 -12.81 -30.11 15.73
N ALA A 615 -13.21 -30.44 16.97
CA ALA A 615 -13.12 -31.78 17.53
C ALA A 615 -14.25 -31.96 18.55
N ASP A 616 -14.96 -33.08 18.50
CA ASP A 616 -16.00 -33.45 19.45
C ASP A 616 -16.15 -34.98 19.51
N ILE A 617 -16.80 -35.50 20.54
CA ILE A 617 -17.12 -36.93 20.65
C ILE A 617 -18.60 -37.12 20.36
N ASP A 618 -18.92 -38.08 19.51
CA ASP A 618 -20.29 -38.32 19.09
C ASP A 618 -21.10 -38.89 20.27
N ARG A 619 -22.20 -38.21 20.59
CA ARG A 619 -23.06 -38.56 21.72
C ARG A 619 -24.15 -39.56 21.33
N ASP A 620 -24.45 -39.63 20.04
CA ASP A 620 -25.49 -40.47 19.46
C ASP A 620 -24.90 -41.82 19.00
N VAL A 621 -23.60 -41.86 18.67
CA VAL A 621 -22.85 -43.09 18.32
C VAL A 621 -21.69 -43.38 19.29
N PRO A 622 -21.91 -44.16 20.37
CA PRO A 622 -20.89 -44.42 21.39
C PRO A 622 -19.63 -45.09 20.85
N GLY A 623 -18.48 -44.43 21.05
CA GLY A 623 -17.17 -44.89 20.56
C GLY A 623 -16.76 -44.34 19.19
N GLN A 624 -17.47 -43.32 18.69
CA GLN A 624 -17.04 -42.48 17.59
C GLN A 624 -16.71 -41.05 18.04
N GLY A 625 -15.77 -40.43 17.35
CA GLY A 625 -15.34 -39.06 17.52
C GLY A 625 -15.21 -38.36 16.17
N ILE A 626 -15.16 -37.04 16.21
CA ILE A 626 -15.19 -36.16 15.05
C ILE A 626 -13.94 -35.31 15.05
N LEU A 627 -13.25 -35.23 13.91
CA LEU A 627 -12.19 -34.24 13.66
C LEU A 627 -12.52 -33.43 12.41
N GLU A 628 -12.13 -32.17 12.37
CA GLU A 628 -12.29 -31.29 11.22
C GLU A 628 -10.99 -30.50 10.98
N TYR A 629 -10.55 -30.43 9.73
CA TYR A 629 -9.36 -29.68 9.30
C TYR A 629 -9.75 -28.68 8.21
N LEU A 630 -9.08 -27.52 8.18
CA LEU A 630 -9.28 -26.52 7.11
C LEU A 630 -8.43 -26.81 5.86
N SER A 631 -7.34 -27.56 6.01
CA SER A 631 -6.49 -28.00 4.89
C SER A 631 -6.83 -29.45 4.51
N ARG A 632 -6.90 -29.72 3.21
CA ARG A 632 -6.98 -31.09 2.71
C ARG A 632 -5.70 -31.87 2.97
N GLU A 633 -4.54 -31.23 2.89
CA GLU A 633 -3.26 -31.91 3.15
C GLU A 633 -3.15 -32.42 4.59
N ASP A 634 -3.73 -31.70 5.56
CA ASP A 634 -3.78 -32.11 6.97
C ASP A 634 -4.77 -33.26 7.19
N ALA A 635 -5.94 -33.23 6.54
CA ALA A 635 -6.90 -34.35 6.59
C ALA A 635 -6.35 -35.61 5.90
N ASP A 636 -5.76 -35.45 4.71
CA ASP A 636 -5.07 -36.49 3.96
C ASP A 636 -3.86 -37.04 4.74
N ARG A 637 -3.22 -36.25 5.62
CA ARG A 637 -2.17 -36.70 6.54
C ARG A 637 -2.76 -37.48 7.71
N ALA A 638 -3.81 -36.95 8.36
CA ALA A 638 -4.49 -37.59 9.48
C ALA A 638 -5.01 -39.00 9.13
N VAL A 639 -5.62 -39.20 7.96
CA VAL A 639 -6.10 -40.53 7.50
C VAL A 639 -4.95 -41.50 7.22
N ARG A 640 -3.72 -41.02 6.93
CA ARG A 640 -2.55 -41.88 6.68
C ARG A 640 -1.70 -42.18 7.91
N GLU A 641 -1.65 -41.26 8.88
CA GLU A 641 -0.72 -41.31 10.01
C GLU A 641 -1.40 -41.56 11.37
N LEU A 642 -2.73 -41.41 11.45
CA LEU A 642 -3.52 -41.67 12.66
C LEU A 642 -4.44 -42.89 12.56
N ASP A 643 -4.69 -43.45 11.36
CA ASP A 643 -5.43 -44.71 11.21
C ASP A 643 -4.61 -45.89 11.79
N GLY A 644 -5.23 -46.67 12.68
CA GLY A 644 -4.59 -47.77 13.40
C GLY A 644 -3.72 -47.35 14.60
N ARG A 645 -3.57 -46.04 14.88
CA ARG A 645 -2.75 -45.53 16.00
C ARG A 645 -3.51 -45.64 17.33
N ASP A 646 -2.79 -45.91 18.41
CA ASP A 646 -3.39 -46.00 19.76
C ASP A 646 -3.84 -44.64 20.30
N LEU A 647 -5.11 -44.55 20.67
CA LEU A 647 -5.69 -43.46 21.45
C LEU A 647 -6.20 -44.02 22.79
N ARG A 648 -5.62 -43.56 23.90
CA ARG A 648 -5.94 -44.03 25.28
C ARG A 648 -5.88 -45.56 25.43
N GLY A 649 -4.96 -46.23 24.73
CA GLY A 649 -4.73 -47.68 24.84
C GLY A 649 -5.68 -48.55 24.00
N ARG A 650 -6.27 -47.98 22.93
CA ARG A 650 -6.96 -48.74 21.88
C ARG A 650 -6.58 -48.17 20.50
N PRO A 651 -6.35 -49.01 19.49
CA PRO A 651 -6.15 -48.54 18.12
C PRO A 651 -7.47 -47.98 17.58
N VAL A 652 -7.44 -46.73 17.10
CA VAL A 652 -8.59 -46.09 16.47
C VAL A 652 -8.47 -46.12 14.95
N ARG A 653 -9.62 -46.16 14.26
CA ARG A 653 -9.70 -46.05 12.79
C ARG A 653 -10.15 -44.66 12.37
N VAL A 654 -9.45 -44.04 11.43
CA VAL A 654 -9.68 -42.66 10.95
C VAL A 654 -10.09 -42.68 9.48
N THR A 655 -11.32 -42.25 9.17
CA THR A 655 -11.88 -42.25 7.80
C THR A 655 -12.56 -40.92 7.49
N TYR A 656 -12.79 -40.61 6.22
CA TYR A 656 -13.58 -39.44 5.81
C TYR A 656 -15.05 -39.56 6.22
N ASP A 657 -15.68 -38.42 6.46
CA ASP A 657 -17.15 -38.33 6.60
C ASP A 657 -17.82 -38.21 5.23
N ASP A 658 -18.01 -39.35 4.56
CA ASP A 658 -18.67 -39.43 3.25
C ASP A 658 -20.12 -38.92 3.27
N SER A 659 -20.75 -38.79 4.46
CA SER A 659 -22.13 -38.28 4.59
C SER A 659 -22.32 -36.82 4.14
N ARG A 660 -21.21 -36.09 3.92
CA ARG A 660 -21.21 -34.71 3.39
C ARG A 660 -20.58 -34.56 2.01
N ALA A 661 -20.26 -35.65 1.31
CA ALA A 661 -19.63 -35.64 -0.02
C ALA A 661 -20.59 -35.23 -1.17
N ALA A 662 -21.24 -34.07 -1.05
CA ALA A 662 -22.30 -33.60 -1.97
C ALA A 662 -22.24 -32.10 -2.30
N ALA A 663 -21.03 -31.53 -2.45
CA ALA A 663 -20.83 -30.14 -2.90
C ALA A 663 -19.48 -29.93 -3.62
N ASP A 664 -19.10 -30.86 -4.51
CA ASP A 664 -17.79 -30.90 -5.17
C ASP A 664 -17.66 -29.81 -6.27
N ASN A 665 -17.39 -28.56 -5.85
CA ASN A 665 -17.37 -27.37 -6.72
C ASN A 665 -15.95 -26.80 -6.97
N TYR A 666 -14.92 -27.64 -6.83
CA TYR A 666 -13.53 -27.32 -7.16
C TYR A 666 -12.94 -28.36 -8.14
N ARG A 667 -13.20 -28.16 -9.44
CA ARG A 667 -12.53 -28.88 -10.55
C ARG A 667 -12.11 -27.94 -11.69
N ARG A 668 -11.28 -26.95 -11.35
CA ARG A 668 -10.42 -26.12 -12.21
C ARG A 668 -9.34 -25.49 -11.33
N ASP A 669 -8.09 -25.33 -11.73
CA ASP A 669 -7.37 -25.91 -12.87
C ASP A 669 -5.92 -26.14 -12.41
N ASP A 670 -5.42 -27.38 -12.49
CA ASP A 670 -4.00 -27.66 -12.24
C ASP A 670 -3.50 -28.75 -13.19
N ARG A 671 -3.21 -28.31 -14.42
CA ARG A 671 -2.44 -29.08 -15.42
C ARG A 671 -1.36 -28.17 -15.96
N ARG A 672 -0.16 -28.31 -15.39
CA ARG A 672 1.06 -27.71 -15.96
C ARG A 672 1.27 -28.26 -17.37
N ASP A 673 1.60 -27.37 -18.29
CA ASP A 673 2.12 -27.74 -19.60
C ASP A 673 3.40 -28.57 -19.42
N ASP A 674 3.40 -29.81 -19.92
CA ASP A 674 4.63 -30.52 -20.24
C ASP A 674 4.39 -31.43 -21.46
N ARG A 675 5.29 -31.33 -22.44
CA ARG A 675 5.45 -32.16 -23.65
C ARG A 675 4.45 -31.96 -24.81
N ARG A 676 4.99 -31.36 -25.87
CA ARG A 676 4.57 -31.60 -27.25
C ARG A 676 4.96 -33.03 -27.68
N ASP A 677 4.13 -33.69 -28.49
CA ASP A 677 4.41 -33.95 -29.91
C ASP A 677 3.35 -34.90 -30.53
N ASP A 678 2.84 -34.49 -31.70
CA ASP A 678 2.31 -35.28 -32.82
C ASP A 678 1.74 -36.70 -32.63
N ARG A 679 0.41 -36.84 -32.87
CA ARG A 679 -0.06 -37.25 -34.21
C ARG A 679 -1.57 -37.18 -34.45
N TYR A 680 -1.94 -36.84 -35.68
CA TYR A 680 -3.24 -37.13 -36.30
C TYR A 680 -3.19 -38.50 -36.99
N ARG A 681 -4.10 -39.41 -36.63
CA ARG A 681 -4.83 -40.37 -37.50
C ARG A 681 -5.80 -41.17 -36.61
N ASP A 682 -7.12 -41.11 -36.82
CA ASP A 682 -7.89 -41.70 -37.94
C ASP A 682 -8.11 -43.20 -37.74
N ASP A 683 -9.29 -43.59 -37.25
CA ASP A 683 -10.15 -44.44 -38.06
C ASP A 683 -11.65 -44.35 -37.70
N ARG A 684 -12.48 -44.64 -38.71
CA ARG A 684 -13.94 -44.51 -38.81
C ARG A 684 -14.69 -45.50 -37.91
N TYR A 685 -15.94 -45.16 -37.57
CA TYR A 685 -17.05 -45.90 -38.19
C TYR A 685 -18.35 -45.08 -38.23
N ASP A 686 -18.81 -44.78 -39.45
CA ASP A 686 -20.16 -44.33 -39.75
C ASP A 686 -20.69 -45.15 -40.94
N ARG A 687 -21.98 -45.48 -40.97
CA ARG A 687 -22.55 -46.44 -41.94
C ARG A 687 -24.07 -46.29 -42.12
N TYR A 688 -24.49 -45.38 -42.99
CA TYR A 688 -25.71 -45.55 -43.80
C TYR A 688 -25.49 -45.15 -45.27
N ARG A 689 -26.46 -45.47 -46.14
CA ARG A 689 -26.27 -45.58 -47.61
C ARG A 689 -27.06 -44.54 -48.41
N ARG A 690 -26.39 -43.99 -49.44
CA ARG A 690 -26.96 -43.38 -50.68
C ARG A 690 -27.75 -42.07 -50.50
N ASP A 691 -27.90 -41.23 -51.53
CA ASP A 691 -27.60 -41.43 -52.97
C ASP A 691 -26.71 -40.32 -53.61
N ARG A 692 -26.60 -40.33 -54.94
CA ARG A 692 -25.57 -39.66 -55.77
C ARG A 692 -25.78 -38.15 -56.02
N SER A 693 -24.68 -37.40 -56.21
CA SER A 693 -24.26 -36.92 -57.56
C SER A 693 -22.79 -36.48 -57.70
N ARG A 694 -22.30 -36.48 -58.96
CA ARG A 694 -20.95 -36.15 -59.51
C ARG A 694 -20.52 -34.66 -59.29
N SER A 695 -19.27 -34.17 -59.47
CA SER A 695 -18.01 -34.64 -60.11
C SER A 695 -16.74 -33.86 -59.61
N PRO A 696 -15.47 -34.13 -60.06
CA PRO A 696 -14.21 -33.75 -59.37
C PRO A 696 -13.29 -32.70 -60.06
N PRO A 697 -12.14 -32.35 -59.43
CA PRO A 697 -10.79 -32.63 -60.02
C PRO A 697 -9.78 -33.22 -58.98
N ARG A 698 -9.03 -34.31 -59.26
CA ARG A 698 -7.69 -34.50 -59.94
C ARG A 698 -6.44 -34.36 -59.01
N ARG A 699 -5.29 -34.94 -59.42
CA ARG A 699 -4.23 -35.58 -58.57
C ARG A 699 -2.76 -35.24 -58.94
N GLY A 700 -1.82 -35.63 -58.07
CA GLY A 700 -0.35 -35.76 -58.23
C GLY A 700 0.39 -35.51 -56.89
N ASP A 701 0.80 -36.45 -56.00
CA ASP A 701 1.37 -37.82 -56.08
C ASP A 701 2.86 -37.80 -56.60
N TYR A 702 3.99 -38.20 -55.96
CA TYR A 702 4.50 -38.91 -54.73
C TYR A 702 5.96 -38.38 -54.40
N ASP A 703 6.82 -38.72 -53.42
CA ASP A 703 6.99 -39.59 -52.19
C ASP A 703 7.94 -38.84 -51.19
N ASP A 704 8.18 -39.30 -49.94
CA ASP A 704 9.08 -38.67 -48.93
C ASP A 704 9.83 -39.68 -48.03
N ARG A 705 11.12 -39.45 -47.65
CA ARG A 705 11.94 -40.35 -46.80
C ARG A 705 13.04 -39.70 -45.92
N ARG A 706 13.09 -40.11 -44.64
CA ARG A 706 14.18 -39.91 -43.64
C ARG A 706 14.32 -41.13 -42.71
N PRO A 707 15.50 -41.35 -42.07
CA PRO A 707 15.55 -41.80 -40.67
C PRO A 707 16.64 -41.02 -39.83
N PRO A 708 17.14 -41.46 -38.64
CA PRO A 708 16.66 -40.96 -37.34
C PRO A 708 17.73 -40.30 -36.41
N ARG A 709 17.34 -39.96 -35.15
CA ARG A 709 18.07 -39.11 -34.16
C ARG A 709 18.98 -39.86 -33.16
N SER A 710 19.94 -39.11 -32.56
CA SER A 710 20.41 -39.08 -31.13
C SER A 710 21.93 -39.34 -30.93
N PRO A 711 22.60 -38.94 -29.82
CA PRO A 711 22.32 -37.94 -28.76
C PRO A 711 23.44 -36.83 -28.69
N PRO A 712 23.59 -35.95 -27.66
CA PRO A 712 24.48 -34.76 -27.73
C PRO A 712 25.91 -34.95 -27.20
N SER A 713 26.83 -34.04 -27.59
CA SER A 713 28.28 -34.10 -27.33
C SER A 713 28.79 -33.15 -26.23
N ARG A 714 29.84 -33.58 -25.51
CA ARG A 714 30.70 -32.72 -24.67
C ARG A 714 31.65 -31.86 -25.53
N ARG A 715 32.27 -30.84 -24.92
CA ARG A 715 33.44 -30.13 -25.47
C ARG A 715 34.72 -30.73 -24.90
N GLU A 716 35.69 -31.06 -25.75
CA GLU A 716 37.10 -31.16 -25.36
C GLU A 716 38.02 -30.87 -26.56
N VAL A 717 38.99 -29.99 -26.28
CA VAL A 717 40.32 -29.67 -26.87
C VAL A 717 40.82 -30.40 -28.14
N ASP A 718 41.34 -29.60 -29.09
CA ASP A 718 42.32 -29.86 -30.19
C ASP A 718 42.04 -31.00 -31.21
N ASP A 719 42.49 -30.98 -32.48
CA ASP A 719 43.81 -30.58 -32.99
C ASP A 719 43.80 -30.34 -34.55
N LYS A 720 44.90 -29.81 -35.10
CA LYS A 720 45.37 -29.77 -36.51
C LYS A 720 44.39 -29.50 -37.68
N ARG A 721 44.63 -28.37 -38.37
CA ARG A 721 44.28 -28.18 -39.80
C ARG A 721 45.38 -28.77 -40.71
N PRO A 722 45.04 -29.43 -41.84
CA PRO A 722 45.95 -29.64 -42.96
C PRO A 722 46.00 -28.41 -43.88
N ALA A 723 46.95 -28.37 -44.82
CA ALA A 723 47.17 -27.25 -45.74
C ALA A 723 47.06 -27.66 -47.23
N GLY A 724 46.74 -26.68 -48.07
CA GLY A 724 46.90 -26.69 -49.53
C GLY A 724 46.73 -25.24 -50.02
N TYR A 725 47.80 -24.52 -50.39
CA TYR A 725 48.66 -24.59 -51.59
C TYR A 725 48.12 -23.76 -52.77
N ASP A 726 48.94 -22.76 -53.15
CA ASP A 726 49.15 -22.16 -54.48
C ASP A 726 48.00 -21.39 -55.21
N ASP A 727 48.27 -20.29 -55.93
CA ASP A 727 49.48 -19.42 -56.06
C ASP A 727 49.04 -18.00 -56.50
N TYR A 728 50.01 -17.07 -56.58
CA TYR A 728 50.18 -15.96 -57.56
C TYR A 728 50.56 -14.60 -56.94
N ARG A 729 51.89 -14.34 -56.88
CA ARG A 729 52.63 -13.20 -57.48
C ARG A 729 51.96 -11.79 -57.48
N ARG A 730 52.60 -10.65 -57.15
CA ARG A 730 54.02 -10.25 -57.35
C ARG A 730 54.36 -8.87 -56.73
N GLY A 731 55.56 -8.71 -56.15
CA GLY A 731 56.31 -7.43 -56.00
C GLY A 731 55.88 -6.45 -54.88
N GLY A 732 56.74 -5.57 -54.35
CA GLY A 732 58.21 -5.52 -54.48
C GLY A 732 58.85 -4.14 -54.22
N TYR A 733 59.88 -4.09 -53.34
CA TYR A 733 60.79 -2.94 -53.05
C TYR A 733 60.14 -1.72 -52.32
N ASP A 734 60.86 -0.88 -51.54
CA ASP A 734 62.31 -0.81 -51.25
C ASP A 734 62.65 -0.28 -49.83
N ASP A 735 63.94 -0.30 -49.47
CA ASP A 735 64.56 0.03 -48.17
C ASP A 735 64.52 1.52 -47.70
N ARG A 736 64.63 1.73 -46.37
CA ARG A 736 65.64 2.64 -45.74
C ARG A 736 65.77 2.56 -44.20
N LYS A 737 66.95 2.95 -43.70
CA LYS A 737 67.55 2.67 -42.38
C LYS A 737 67.16 3.62 -41.22
N ALA A 738 67.43 3.18 -40.00
CA ALA A 738 67.51 3.94 -38.73
C ALA A 738 68.96 4.56 -38.55
N PRO A 739 69.52 4.98 -37.37
CA PRO A 739 69.15 4.78 -35.95
C PRO A 739 69.43 5.99 -34.98
N ASP A 740 69.69 5.71 -33.68
CA ASP A 740 70.48 6.48 -32.68
C ASP A 740 69.82 7.58 -31.79
N TYR A 741 70.13 7.76 -30.48
CA TYR A 741 70.76 6.90 -29.43
C TYR A 741 70.51 7.44 -27.98
N TYR A 742 71.11 6.79 -26.96
CA TYR A 742 71.24 7.12 -25.51
C TYR A 742 70.10 6.75 -24.53
N ASP A 743 70.36 6.42 -23.24
CA ASP A 743 71.18 5.34 -22.58
C ASP A 743 71.14 5.56 -21.02
N ARG A 744 71.69 4.60 -20.24
CA ARG A 744 71.77 4.44 -18.76
C ARG A 744 70.54 3.72 -18.17
N ARG A 745 70.63 2.53 -17.55
CA ARG A 745 71.58 1.91 -16.59
C ARG A 745 71.65 2.67 -15.25
N ARG A 746 71.57 2.05 -14.07
CA ARG A 746 71.40 0.63 -13.68
C ARG A 746 70.64 0.56 -12.32
N ASP A 747 70.59 -0.47 -11.46
CA ASP A 747 71.44 -1.65 -11.21
C ASP A 747 70.62 -2.88 -10.71
N ASP A 748 71.28 -3.86 -10.08
CA ASP A 748 70.78 -5.14 -9.53
C ASP A 748 70.26 -4.98 -8.06
N GLN A 749 69.81 -5.99 -7.29
CA GLN A 749 70.06 -7.45 -7.30
C GLN A 749 69.04 -8.27 -6.46
N ASP A 750 68.87 -9.56 -6.78
CA ASP A 750 68.57 -10.78 -5.95
C ASP A 750 67.81 -10.71 -4.57
N ARG A 751 67.07 -11.74 -4.09
CA ARG A 751 66.68 -13.06 -4.63
C ARG A 751 65.41 -13.65 -3.95
N ARG A 752 64.85 -14.63 -4.64
CA ARG A 752 63.69 -15.50 -4.37
C ARG A 752 63.79 -16.40 -3.12
N ARG A 753 62.61 -16.94 -2.71
CA ARG A 753 62.38 -18.26 -2.05
C ARG A 753 62.77 -18.40 -0.55
N ASP A 754 62.19 -19.31 0.26
CA ASP A 754 61.34 -20.49 -0.04
C ASP A 754 60.20 -20.77 0.99
N ASP A 755 59.50 -21.87 0.72
CA ASP A 755 58.24 -22.50 1.21
C ASP A 755 57.65 -22.47 2.65
N ARG A 756 56.37 -22.86 2.62
CA ARG A 756 55.40 -23.27 3.66
C ARG A 756 55.92 -24.25 4.74
N ARG A 757 55.43 -24.11 5.99
CA ARG A 757 54.63 -25.11 6.75
C ARG A 757 54.66 -24.89 8.28
N ARG A 758 53.48 -24.71 8.90
CA ARG A 758 52.97 -25.57 10.00
C ARG A 758 51.56 -25.17 10.44
N GLU A 759 50.74 -26.18 10.70
CA GLU A 759 49.48 -26.09 11.44
C GLU A 759 49.70 -26.64 12.87
N GLU A 760 48.62 -26.79 13.63
CA GLU A 760 48.52 -27.52 14.91
C GLU A 760 49.24 -26.94 16.14
N LYS A 761 48.45 -26.31 17.03
CA LYS A 761 48.18 -26.95 18.33
C LYS A 761 46.85 -26.53 18.95
N GLU A 762 46.31 -27.42 19.78
CA GLU A 762 44.92 -27.45 20.26
C GLU A 762 44.73 -26.77 21.63
N ASP A 763 43.47 -26.42 21.91
CA ASP A 763 42.71 -26.54 23.17
C ASP A 763 43.38 -26.33 24.56
N ARG A 764 42.70 -25.56 25.43
CA ARG A 764 41.80 -26.12 26.47
C ARG A 764 41.26 -25.06 27.46
N TYR A 765 39.93 -25.10 27.70
CA TYR A 765 39.22 -24.81 28.97
C TYR A 765 39.38 -23.37 29.57
N ASP A 766 38.48 -22.85 30.42
CA ASP A 766 37.27 -23.43 31.04
C ASP A 766 36.09 -22.42 31.13
N ASP A 767 34.95 -22.87 31.66
CA ASP A 767 33.61 -22.26 31.61
C ASP A 767 33.22 -21.45 32.89
N ARG A 768 32.15 -20.65 32.78
CA ARG A 768 31.30 -20.02 33.84
C ARG A 768 31.87 -18.94 34.79
N ALA A 769 31.13 -17.82 34.81
CA ALA A 769 30.40 -17.39 36.02
C ALA A 769 29.07 -16.69 35.63
N ARG A 770 28.05 -16.71 36.50
CA ARG A 770 26.77 -15.99 36.33
C ARG A 770 26.46 -15.14 37.58
N HIS A 771 25.66 -14.08 37.37
CA HIS A 771 24.88 -13.32 38.36
C HIS A 771 25.62 -12.64 39.53
N ALA A 772 25.53 -11.31 39.54
CA ALA A 772 25.25 -10.54 40.76
C ALA A 772 24.42 -9.29 40.39
N ASN A 773 23.34 -9.01 41.12
CA ASN A 773 22.68 -7.71 41.16
C ASN A 773 23.21 -6.94 42.38
N GLY A 774 23.25 -5.60 42.35
CA GLY A 774 23.56 -4.83 43.56
C GLY A 774 24.00 -3.37 43.33
N GLU A 775 23.04 -2.47 43.46
CA GLU A 775 23.08 -1.09 44.03
C GLU A 775 24.44 -0.44 44.39
N GLY A 776 24.61 0.87 44.14
CA GLY A 776 25.82 1.59 44.60
C GLY A 776 26.05 3.06 44.20
N TRP A 777 25.07 3.94 44.41
CA TRP A 777 25.18 5.41 44.60
C TRP A 777 26.34 6.25 43.97
N SER A 778 25.92 7.24 43.16
CA SER A 778 26.43 8.63 43.08
C SER A 778 27.93 8.95 42.89
N ARG A 779 28.24 9.52 41.72
CA ARG A 779 28.69 10.93 41.65
C ARG A 779 28.39 11.56 40.29
#